data_AF-L1J1U5-F1
#
_entry.id   AF-L1J1U5-F1
#
_cell.length_a   1.000
_cell.length_b   1.000
_cell.length_c   1.000
_cell.angle_alpha   90.00
_cell.angle_beta   90.00
_cell.angle_gamma   90.00
#
_symmetry.space_group_name_H-M   'P 1'
#
loop_
_entity.id
_entity.type
_entity.pdbx_description
1 polymer ?
#
loop_
_entity_poly.entity_id
_entity_poly.type
_entity_poly.pdbx_seq_one_letter_code
_entity_poly.pdbx_strand_id
1 'polypeptide(L)'
;MVVREQHCWHCEQLVHTESSASSNSDSAFSDDGFNVDCDCRDSWIFQRSCSIKKGDLISGLELKRATESASYSSLFYSSQPMTAALTRLPFRIFFAFMSSILTYYFQNDLVFLQSDAVRLSSRFRFTALELRNEMCPLSSNVHSVGLLLKDRVVPLPLRSLERHGSSIEISLPSPVPWNGWFFNTSMEDLSFDPVRFTFEAFDADSQSWTLVGSSSYLTISSTSTFFHGRYPTTEERGKLEMQSRRPHFPQKMQLVTNLMVAVFTGLTGLSGAIGLERCGRSLLSFVVMWCALSDAAIAVWVWTCGGETQMCEKGSWTHWHALSSALQYSLAFLFLAGLSKEHVQSFFITIGTFSMASALVLLHSPYDGPYSSSVWYFVISIPCLSIAISVFISRSIIVATAKQLVRDDKDRYRELWSQIMATQKQALLDLDRLVRHVQNGCTRDAVQYQPPSHICRLMPETCLDRLYAGSSVVDPLLREKTLLWASKGAGLLPCIVCSECPKYLRLMSTDGREVTCVKWASLKKRERAIEKIVRIYSSDVSKILDIVRQSIIFDSVADLTSCLRVIFEDEDVELVRVKNRLDRRYDASATAGYRDVLLNLRFLSAKWYVCELQLILREYAELKTDSGHSRYVSWRNALCT
;
A
#
# COMPACT_ATOMS: atom_id res chain seq x y z
N MET A 1 5.79 3.22 21.49
CA MET A 1 4.30 3.17 21.49
C MET A 1 3.90 1.90 20.75
N VAL A 2 3.84 0.77 21.47
CA VAL A 2 3.72 -0.57 20.87
C VAL A 2 2.24 -0.92 20.71
N VAL A 3 1.77 -0.96 19.47
CA VAL A 3 0.45 -1.54 19.13
C VAL A 3 0.69 -3.04 18.98
N ARG A 4 0.25 -3.83 19.97
CA ARG A 4 0.17 -5.29 19.84
C ARG A 4 -1.02 -5.62 18.93
N GLU A 5 -0.73 -6.12 17.73
CA GLU A 5 -1.70 -6.85 16.92
C GLU A 5 -2.05 -8.16 17.66
N GLN A 6 -3.29 -8.27 18.13
CA GLN A 6 -3.87 -9.56 18.51
C GLN A 6 -4.21 -10.33 17.23
N HIS A 7 -3.20 -11.00 16.67
CA HIS A 7 -3.42 -12.16 15.82
C HIS A 7 -3.93 -13.32 16.68
N CYS A 8 -4.89 -14.08 16.13
CA CYS A 8 -5.43 -15.31 16.68
C CYS A 8 -4.32 -16.25 17.18
N TRP A 9 -4.21 -16.40 18.50
CA TRP A 9 -3.43 -17.46 19.14
C TRP A 9 -4.31 -18.71 19.27
N HIS A 10 -4.23 -19.63 18.30
CA HIS A 10 -4.37 -21.08 18.48
C HIS A 10 -4.27 -21.81 17.12
N CYS A 11 -3.05 -22.17 16.72
CA CYS A 11 -2.76 -23.35 15.88
C CYS A 11 -1.24 -23.49 15.75
N GLU A 12 -0.59 -23.96 16.81
CA GLU A 12 0.74 -24.54 16.71
C GLU A 12 0.91 -25.51 17.88
N GLN A 13 0.82 -26.81 17.55
CA GLN A 13 1.30 -28.00 18.26
C GLN A 13 0.31 -29.15 18.06
N LEU A 14 0.64 -30.06 17.13
CA LEU A 14 0.60 -31.52 17.29
C LEU A 14 0.84 -32.18 15.90
N VAL A 15 2.10 -32.20 15.45
CA VAL A 15 2.59 -33.22 14.51
C VAL A 15 4.04 -33.56 14.89
N HIS A 16 4.21 -34.59 15.71
CA HIS A 16 5.38 -35.45 15.77
C HIS A 16 4.85 -36.84 16.17
N THR A 17 4.64 -37.72 15.19
CA THR A 17 5.51 -38.87 14.88
C THR A 17 5.65 -39.86 16.03
N GLU A 18 4.77 -40.86 16.06
CA GLU A 18 5.12 -42.20 16.50
C GLU A 18 4.63 -43.21 15.47
N SER A 19 5.60 -43.88 14.83
CA SER A 19 5.44 -45.07 14.03
C SER A 19 5.81 -46.27 14.89
N SER A 20 4.88 -47.19 15.12
CA SER A 20 5.21 -48.59 15.36
C SER A 20 4.04 -49.48 14.95
N ALA A 21 4.39 -50.44 14.10
CA ALA A 21 3.50 -51.43 13.52
C ALA A 21 3.08 -52.47 14.56
N SER A 22 1.86 -52.97 14.46
CA SER A 22 1.60 -54.40 14.63
C SER A 22 0.30 -54.82 13.93
N SER A 23 0.43 -55.97 13.28
CA SER A 23 -0.51 -56.77 12.52
C SER A 23 -1.69 -57.30 13.35
N ASN A 24 -2.89 -57.37 12.77
CA ASN A 24 -3.52 -58.66 12.42
C ASN A 24 -4.98 -58.56 11.96
N SER A 25 -5.29 -59.44 11.00
CA SER A 25 -6.51 -60.21 10.77
C SER A 25 -7.83 -59.52 10.41
N ASP A 26 -8.21 -59.72 9.15
CA ASP A 26 -9.45 -60.36 8.71
C ASP A 26 -10.77 -60.00 9.40
N SER A 27 -11.63 -59.29 8.66
CA SER A 27 -13.01 -59.76 8.46
C SER A 27 -13.63 -59.08 7.24
N ALA A 28 -14.16 -59.93 6.37
CA ALA A 28 -14.94 -59.56 5.21
C ALA A 28 -16.28 -58.97 5.66
N PHE A 29 -16.63 -57.80 5.13
CA PHE A 29 -18.02 -57.36 5.01
C PHE A 29 -18.17 -56.59 3.69
N SER A 30 -19.07 -57.12 2.87
CA SER A 30 -19.63 -56.53 1.66
C SER A 30 -20.42 -55.27 2.01
N ASP A 31 -20.17 -54.18 1.29
CA ASP A 31 -21.23 -53.19 1.06
C ASP A 31 -20.97 -52.40 -0.23
N ASP A 32 -22.02 -52.36 -1.06
CA ASP A 32 -22.13 -51.61 -2.29
C ASP A 32 -22.03 -50.11 -2.02
N GLY A 33 -21.07 -49.43 -2.67
CA GLY A 33 -20.88 -48.00 -2.53
C GLY A 33 -20.26 -47.39 -3.77
N PHE A 34 -21.11 -46.76 -4.59
CA PHE A 34 -20.78 -45.91 -5.73
C PHE A 34 -19.52 -45.06 -5.50
N ASN A 35 -18.42 -45.44 -6.16
CA ASN A 35 -17.17 -44.68 -6.13
C ASN A 35 -17.13 -43.76 -7.36
N VAL A 36 -17.56 -42.52 -7.19
CA VAL A 36 -17.33 -41.46 -8.19
C VAL A 36 -15.99 -40.82 -7.87
N ASP A 37 -14.93 -41.38 -8.46
CA ASP A 37 -13.60 -40.79 -8.49
C ASP A 37 -13.64 -39.51 -9.34
N CYS A 38 -13.72 -38.35 -8.68
CA CYS A 38 -13.44 -37.07 -9.29
C CYS A 38 -12.04 -36.63 -8.90
N ASP A 39 -11.05 -37.17 -9.61
CA ASP A 39 -9.68 -36.70 -9.56
C ASP A 39 -9.59 -35.33 -10.24
N CYS A 40 -9.59 -34.27 -9.41
CA CYS A 40 -9.44 -32.88 -9.82
C CYS A 40 -8.61 -32.13 -8.77
N ARG A 41 -7.41 -32.65 -8.48
CA ARG A 41 -6.28 -31.89 -7.94
C ARG A 41 -5.27 -31.82 -9.09
N ASP A 42 -5.15 -30.73 -9.84
CA ASP A 42 -3.97 -29.87 -9.68
C ASP A 42 -3.99 -28.56 -10.52
N SER A 43 -5.15 -28.06 -10.96
CA SER A 43 -5.22 -26.87 -11.85
C SER A 43 -5.59 -25.53 -11.17
N TRP A 44 -5.58 -25.43 -9.83
CA TRP A 44 -6.30 -24.35 -9.13
C TRP A 44 -5.56 -23.02 -8.91
N ILE A 45 -4.29 -22.87 -9.31
CA ILE A 45 -3.49 -21.67 -8.93
C ILE A 45 -3.37 -20.61 -10.04
N PHE A 46 -3.57 -20.92 -11.32
CA PHE A 46 -3.25 -19.96 -12.40
C PHE A 46 -4.46 -19.28 -13.09
N GLN A 47 -5.70 -19.74 -12.86
CA GLN A 47 -6.86 -19.25 -13.63
C GLN A 47 -7.67 -18.12 -12.97
N ARG A 48 -7.26 -17.62 -11.81
CA ARG A 48 -7.99 -16.56 -11.07
C ARG A 48 -7.76 -15.14 -11.58
N SER A 49 -6.77 -14.89 -12.44
CA SER A 49 -6.38 -13.52 -12.79
C SER A 49 -7.01 -12.93 -14.06
N CYS A 50 -7.71 -13.70 -14.91
CA CYS A 50 -8.17 -13.18 -16.22
C CYS A 50 -9.65 -13.35 -16.57
N SER A 51 -10.51 -13.90 -15.71
CA SER A 51 -11.95 -14.03 -16.02
C SER A 51 -12.86 -13.58 -14.87
N ILE A 52 -12.72 -12.32 -14.46
CA ILE A 52 -13.75 -11.66 -13.66
C ILE A 52 -14.78 -11.10 -14.65
N LYS A 53 -15.93 -11.78 -14.78
CA LYS A 53 -17.03 -11.34 -15.64
C LYS A 53 -17.54 -9.97 -15.19
N LYS A 54 -17.93 -9.16 -16.17
CA LYS A 54 -18.30 -7.73 -16.09
C LYS A 54 -19.46 -7.38 -15.14
N GLY A 55 -20.07 -8.36 -14.45
CA GLY A 55 -21.20 -8.17 -13.53
C GLY A 55 -20.93 -8.52 -12.05
N ASP A 56 -19.74 -9.02 -11.71
CA ASP A 56 -19.45 -9.58 -10.37
C ASP A 56 -18.78 -8.61 -9.37
N LEU A 57 -18.70 -7.33 -9.72
CA LEU A 57 -18.01 -6.32 -8.92
C LEU A 57 -18.89 -5.10 -8.70
N ILE A 58 -18.89 -4.61 -7.45
CA ILE A 58 -19.39 -3.26 -7.11
C ILE A 58 -18.95 -2.33 -8.23
N SER A 59 -19.93 -1.78 -8.95
CA SER A 59 -19.62 -1.01 -10.14
C SER A 59 -18.70 0.16 -9.77
N GLY A 60 -17.82 0.60 -10.67
CA GLY A 60 -16.95 1.75 -10.41
C GLY A 60 -17.75 2.98 -9.95
N LEU A 61 -19.00 3.11 -10.42
CA LEU A 61 -19.93 4.15 -10.02
C LEU A 61 -20.39 4.03 -8.55
N GLU A 62 -20.72 2.83 -8.08
CA GLU A 62 -21.10 2.58 -6.68
C GLU A 62 -19.92 2.80 -5.74
N LEU A 63 -18.72 2.36 -6.13
CA LEU A 63 -17.49 2.63 -5.39
C LEU A 63 -17.25 4.14 -5.31
N LYS A 64 -17.35 4.86 -6.43
CA LYS A 64 -17.20 6.32 -6.48
C LYS A 64 -18.15 7.00 -5.51
N ARG A 65 -19.46 6.70 -5.55
CA ARG A 65 -20.45 7.26 -4.61
C ARG A 65 -20.11 6.98 -3.14
N ALA A 66 -19.73 5.74 -2.83
CA ALA A 66 -19.36 5.37 -1.47
C ALA A 66 -18.07 6.06 -0.99
N THR A 67 -17.12 6.33 -1.90
CA THR A 67 -15.92 7.08 -1.56
C THR A 67 -16.14 8.58 -1.49
N GLU A 68 -17.08 9.15 -2.26
CA GLU A 68 -17.36 10.59 -2.27
C GLU A 68 -17.83 11.09 -0.89
N SER A 69 -18.71 10.34 -0.23
CA SER A 69 -19.24 10.65 1.11
C SER A 69 -18.26 10.37 2.26
N ALA A 70 -17.26 9.52 2.03
CA ALA A 70 -16.29 9.15 3.05
C ALA A 70 -15.34 10.32 3.37
N SER A 71 -14.76 10.39 4.57
CA SER A 71 -13.71 11.39 4.86
C SER A 71 -12.39 11.00 4.16
N TYR A 72 -11.55 11.98 3.81
CA TYR A 72 -10.23 11.71 3.21
C TYR A 72 -9.40 10.72 4.04
N SER A 73 -9.33 10.93 5.35
CA SER A 73 -8.60 10.02 6.25
C SER A 73 -9.14 8.60 6.21
N SER A 74 -10.46 8.43 6.13
CA SER A 74 -11.06 7.10 6.13
C SER A 74 -10.73 6.26 4.87
N LEU A 75 -10.35 6.92 3.78
CA LEU A 75 -9.95 6.27 2.54
C LEU A 75 -8.52 5.72 2.63
N PHE A 76 -7.59 6.46 3.25
CA PHE A 76 -6.19 6.04 3.42
C PHE A 76 -6.00 4.84 4.36
N TYR A 77 -7.01 4.48 5.14
CA TYR A 77 -6.99 3.30 6.01
C TYR A 77 -8.03 2.25 5.62
N SER A 78 -8.55 2.36 4.39
CA SER A 78 -9.36 1.31 3.80
C SER A 78 -8.53 0.07 3.46
N SER A 79 -9.19 -1.01 3.04
CA SER A 79 -8.51 -2.19 2.49
C SER A 79 -7.71 -1.91 1.21
N GLN A 80 -8.03 -0.83 0.49
CA GLN A 80 -7.45 -0.47 -0.80
C GLN A 80 -7.14 1.03 -0.86
N PRO A 81 -6.20 1.51 -0.03
CA PRO A 81 -5.99 2.93 0.19
C PRO A 81 -5.56 3.70 -1.07
N MET A 82 -4.72 3.10 -1.93
CA MET A 82 -4.29 3.75 -3.17
C MET A 82 -5.43 3.86 -4.19
N THR A 83 -6.23 2.80 -4.34
CA THR A 83 -7.43 2.81 -5.20
C THR A 83 -8.42 3.87 -4.71
N ALA A 84 -8.63 3.95 -3.39
CA ALA A 84 -9.48 4.95 -2.77
C ALA A 84 -8.91 6.38 -2.89
N ALA A 85 -7.60 6.57 -2.84
CA ALA A 85 -6.96 7.86 -3.04
C ALA A 85 -7.13 8.37 -4.49
N LEU A 86 -7.02 7.48 -5.48
CA LEU A 86 -7.21 7.81 -6.89
C LEU A 86 -8.65 8.24 -7.24
N THR A 87 -9.64 7.97 -6.38
CA THR A 87 -10.99 8.53 -6.55
C THR A 87 -11.05 10.03 -6.24
N ARG A 88 -10.00 10.59 -5.61
CA ARG A 88 -9.96 11.97 -5.15
C ARG A 88 -9.19 12.90 -6.08
N LEU A 89 -9.75 14.08 -6.30
CA LEU A 89 -9.19 15.09 -7.18
C LEU A 89 -7.74 15.50 -6.83
N PRO A 90 -7.36 15.75 -5.56
CA PRO A 90 -5.99 16.15 -5.23
C PRO A 90 -4.93 15.14 -5.67
N PHE A 91 -5.22 13.83 -5.57
CA PHE A 91 -4.30 12.78 -5.98
C PHE A 91 -4.19 12.67 -7.50
N ARG A 92 -5.31 12.85 -8.21
CA ARG A 92 -5.31 12.90 -9.68
C ARG A 92 -4.47 14.07 -10.19
N ILE A 93 -4.65 15.25 -9.58
CA ILE A 93 -3.86 16.45 -9.89
C ILE A 93 -2.38 16.19 -9.57
N PHE A 94 -2.07 15.58 -8.42
CA PHE A 94 -0.69 15.23 -8.05
C PHE A 94 -0.03 14.35 -9.12
N PHE A 95 -0.66 13.25 -9.54
CA PHE A 95 -0.08 12.37 -10.56
C PHE A 95 0.03 13.04 -11.94
N ALA A 96 -0.96 13.85 -12.32
CA ALA A 96 -0.89 14.64 -13.55
C ALA A 96 0.27 15.65 -13.50
N PHE A 97 0.43 16.35 -12.38
CA PHE A 97 1.52 17.30 -12.15
C PHE A 97 2.89 16.61 -12.20
N MET A 98 3.06 15.49 -11.50
CA MET A 98 4.29 14.70 -11.54
C MET A 98 4.61 14.21 -12.95
N SER A 99 3.60 13.75 -13.70
CA SER A 99 3.75 13.32 -15.10
C SER A 99 4.21 14.47 -16.01
N SER A 100 3.64 15.67 -15.86
CA SER A 100 4.05 16.86 -16.61
C SER A 100 5.50 17.24 -16.32
N ILE A 101 5.91 17.22 -15.04
CA ILE A 101 7.30 17.47 -14.65
C ILE A 101 8.21 16.41 -15.28
N LEU A 102 7.92 15.13 -15.10
CA LEU A 102 8.71 14.02 -15.68
C LEU A 102 8.84 14.14 -17.21
N THR A 103 7.78 14.56 -17.89
CA THR A 103 7.77 14.81 -19.33
C THR A 103 8.70 15.96 -19.71
N TYR A 104 8.70 17.05 -18.95
CA TYR A 104 9.62 18.18 -19.15
C TYR A 104 11.08 17.74 -19.02
N TYR A 105 11.41 16.92 -18.01
CA TYR A 105 12.78 16.39 -17.86
C TYR A 105 13.17 15.47 -19.03
N PHE A 106 12.28 14.55 -19.42
CA PHE A 106 12.48 13.69 -20.59
C PHE A 106 12.72 14.51 -21.87
N GLN A 107 11.97 15.60 -22.09
CA GLN A 107 12.17 16.47 -23.26
C GLN A 107 13.56 17.12 -23.26
N ASN A 108 14.01 17.64 -22.11
CA ASN A 108 15.35 18.20 -21.98
C ASN A 108 16.45 17.16 -22.21
N ASP A 109 16.25 15.93 -21.71
CA ASP A 109 17.17 14.82 -21.96
C ASP A 109 17.22 14.45 -23.43
N LEU A 110 16.06 14.41 -24.11
CA LEU A 110 15.99 14.13 -25.53
C LEU A 110 16.73 15.18 -26.36
N VAL A 111 16.56 16.46 -26.03
CA VAL A 111 17.28 17.58 -26.70
C VAL A 111 18.78 17.45 -26.47
N PHE A 112 19.23 17.13 -25.26
CA PHE A 112 20.63 16.91 -24.95
C PHE A 112 21.23 15.73 -25.72
N LEU A 113 20.47 14.64 -25.87
CA LEU A 113 20.90 13.47 -26.64
C LEU A 113 20.97 13.76 -28.14
N GLN A 114 20.02 14.54 -28.67
CA GLN A 114 20.00 14.94 -30.07
C GLN A 114 21.16 15.87 -30.44
N SER A 115 21.67 16.65 -29.49
CA SER A 115 22.81 17.55 -29.71
C SER A 115 24.17 16.85 -29.60
N ASP A 116 24.22 15.53 -29.39
CA ASP A 116 25.45 14.77 -29.09
C ASP A 116 26.25 15.38 -27.91
N ALA A 117 25.58 16.17 -27.05
CA ALA A 117 26.18 17.01 -26.00
C ALA A 117 27.30 17.95 -26.50
N VAL A 118 27.27 18.37 -27.77
CA VAL A 118 28.30 19.24 -28.36
C VAL A 118 28.23 20.64 -27.77
N ARG A 119 29.40 21.17 -27.37
CA ARG A 119 29.59 22.52 -26.83
C ARG A 119 30.64 23.28 -27.62
N LEU A 120 30.57 24.60 -27.55
CA LEU A 120 31.59 25.51 -28.08
C LEU A 120 32.34 26.13 -26.91
N SER A 121 33.67 25.99 -26.88
CA SER A 121 34.52 26.73 -25.97
C SER A 121 35.89 26.94 -26.60
N SER A 122 36.55 28.04 -26.23
CA SER A 122 37.89 28.40 -26.70
C SER A 122 38.97 28.20 -25.65
N ARG A 123 38.61 28.01 -24.37
CA ARG A 123 39.58 27.83 -23.29
C ARG A 123 39.21 26.66 -22.40
N PHE A 124 40.20 25.84 -22.08
CA PHE A 124 40.03 24.63 -21.25
C PHE A 124 41.13 24.55 -20.22
N ARG A 125 40.82 23.95 -19.08
CA ARG A 125 41.80 23.76 -18.01
C ARG A 125 41.68 22.35 -17.46
N PHE A 126 42.76 21.60 -17.54
CA PHE A 126 42.92 20.35 -16.81
C PHE A 126 43.75 20.63 -15.57
N THR A 127 43.28 20.21 -14.40
CA THR A 127 44.00 20.40 -13.13
C THR A 127 44.14 19.08 -12.41
N ALA A 128 45.39 18.63 -12.19
CA ALA A 128 45.66 17.50 -11.31
C ALA A 128 45.53 17.93 -9.84
N LEU A 129 44.67 17.23 -9.09
CA LEU A 129 44.41 17.45 -7.67
C LEU A 129 45.20 16.49 -6.77
N GLU A 130 45.41 15.26 -7.24
CA GLU A 130 46.13 14.22 -6.51
C GLU A 130 46.85 13.30 -7.50
N LEU A 131 48.07 12.90 -7.16
CA LEU A 131 48.86 11.94 -7.93
C LEU A 131 48.86 10.58 -7.23
N ARG A 132 49.21 9.51 -7.95
CA ARG A 132 49.16 8.12 -7.44
C ARG A 132 49.87 7.96 -6.09
N ASN A 133 51.03 8.58 -5.91
CA ASN A 133 51.84 8.48 -4.68
C ASN A 133 52.01 9.81 -3.92
N GLU A 134 51.41 10.91 -4.39
CA GLU A 134 51.58 12.24 -3.78
C GLU A 134 50.26 13.01 -3.63
N MET A 135 50.08 13.63 -2.46
CA MET A 135 48.85 14.37 -2.12
C MET A 135 48.79 15.78 -2.72
N CYS A 136 49.90 16.35 -3.21
CA CYS A 136 49.94 17.72 -3.74
C CYS A 136 50.93 17.84 -4.92
N PRO A 137 50.46 17.86 -6.17
CA PRO A 137 51.33 17.92 -7.34
C PRO A 137 52.03 19.27 -7.49
N LEU A 138 53.36 19.29 -7.49
CA LEU A 138 54.14 20.40 -8.05
C LEU A 138 54.12 20.37 -9.59
N SER A 139 54.08 19.16 -10.16
CA SER A 139 53.95 18.88 -11.60
C SER A 139 53.26 17.53 -11.80
N SER A 140 52.38 17.42 -12.80
CA SER A 140 51.74 16.14 -13.17
C SER A 140 52.42 15.52 -14.39
N ASN A 141 52.46 14.18 -14.45
CA ASN A 141 52.97 13.44 -15.62
C ASN A 141 52.01 13.44 -16.80
N VAL A 142 51.08 14.40 -16.89
CA VAL A 142 50.21 14.51 -18.05
C VAL A 142 51.02 15.02 -19.22
N HIS A 143 51.20 14.20 -20.25
CA HIS A 143 51.97 14.54 -21.44
C HIS A 143 51.17 15.44 -22.38
N SER A 144 49.92 15.08 -22.66
CA SER A 144 49.00 15.88 -23.47
C SER A 144 47.58 15.81 -22.91
N VAL A 145 46.84 16.90 -23.14
CA VAL A 145 45.40 17.02 -22.92
C VAL A 145 44.79 17.52 -24.22
N GLY A 146 43.66 16.95 -24.62
CA GLY A 146 42.98 17.37 -25.84
C GLY A 146 41.47 17.17 -25.79
N LEU A 147 40.83 17.57 -26.88
CA LEU A 147 39.38 17.55 -27.02
C LEU A 147 38.96 16.43 -27.96
N LEU A 148 37.78 15.88 -27.72
CA LEU A 148 37.12 14.92 -28.58
C LEU A 148 35.87 15.57 -29.17
N LEU A 149 35.65 15.33 -30.46
CA LEU A 149 34.37 15.54 -31.13
C LEU A 149 33.98 14.23 -31.79
N LYS A 150 32.88 13.65 -31.35
CA LYS A 150 32.36 12.41 -31.93
C LYS A 150 33.36 11.24 -31.85
N ASP A 151 34.04 11.11 -30.71
CA ASP A 151 35.13 10.18 -30.42
C ASP A 151 36.35 10.31 -31.36
N ARG A 152 36.50 11.49 -31.99
CA ARG A 152 37.68 11.83 -32.79
C ARG A 152 38.43 12.97 -32.12
N VAL A 153 39.75 12.87 -32.08
CA VAL A 153 40.62 13.94 -31.58
C VAL A 153 40.42 15.20 -32.42
N VAL A 154 40.10 16.31 -31.76
CA VAL A 154 40.07 17.63 -32.40
C VAL A 154 41.51 18.10 -32.54
N PRO A 155 42.00 18.38 -33.77
CA PRO A 155 43.37 18.84 -33.96
C PRO A 155 43.56 20.21 -33.30
N LEU A 156 44.48 20.29 -32.33
CA LEU A 156 44.84 21.53 -31.64
C LEU A 156 46.16 22.10 -32.21
N PRO A 157 46.28 23.42 -32.39
CA PRO A 157 47.53 24.04 -32.82
C PRO A 157 48.62 23.88 -31.75
N LEU A 158 49.84 23.50 -32.14
CA LEU A 158 50.99 23.20 -31.24
C LEU A 158 51.30 24.27 -30.17
N ARG A 159 50.91 25.53 -30.38
CA ARG A 159 51.17 26.64 -29.45
C ARG A 159 50.06 26.90 -28.43
N SER A 160 49.01 26.07 -28.37
CA SER A 160 47.83 26.33 -27.53
C SER A 160 47.94 25.85 -26.08
N LEU A 161 49.05 25.24 -25.67
CA LEU A 161 49.15 24.54 -24.39
C LEU A 161 50.12 25.26 -23.44
N GLU A 162 49.58 25.81 -22.35
CA GLU A 162 50.36 26.46 -21.29
C GLU A 162 50.29 25.62 -20.01
N ARG A 163 51.44 25.40 -19.38
CA ARG A 163 51.52 24.68 -18.10
C ARG A 163 51.74 25.64 -16.96
N HIS A 164 50.85 25.58 -15.98
CA HIS A 164 50.88 26.40 -14.77
C HIS A 164 50.82 25.46 -13.55
N GLY A 165 51.98 24.94 -13.12
CA GLY A 165 52.08 23.98 -12.02
C GLY A 165 51.37 22.65 -12.33
N SER A 166 50.34 22.31 -11.54
CA SER A 166 49.52 21.12 -11.73
C SER A 166 48.41 21.27 -12.77
N SER A 167 48.25 22.47 -13.34
CA SER A 167 47.24 22.79 -14.34
C SER A 167 47.84 22.92 -15.74
N ILE A 168 47.08 22.43 -16.72
CA ILE A 168 47.35 22.57 -18.15
C ILE A 168 46.18 23.37 -18.75
N GLU A 169 46.47 24.57 -19.25
CA GLU A 169 45.49 25.44 -19.90
C GLU A 169 45.64 25.32 -21.43
N ILE A 170 44.51 25.10 -22.09
CA ILE A 170 44.40 25.07 -23.55
C ILE A 170 43.70 26.35 -23.98
N SER A 171 44.37 27.21 -24.74
CA SER A 171 43.79 28.45 -25.29
C SER A 171 43.76 28.41 -26.82
N LEU A 172 42.56 28.51 -27.39
CA LEU A 172 42.30 28.43 -28.82
C LEU A 172 41.86 29.80 -29.37
N PRO A 173 42.24 30.13 -30.63
CA PRO A 173 41.92 31.42 -31.23
C PRO A 173 40.42 31.62 -31.50
N SER A 174 39.66 30.53 -31.63
CA SER A 174 38.21 30.54 -31.80
C SER A 174 37.57 29.39 -31.01
N PRO A 175 36.28 29.52 -30.61
CA PRO A 175 35.55 28.43 -29.98
C PRO A 175 35.49 27.22 -30.92
N VAL A 176 35.81 26.04 -30.38
CA VAL A 176 35.76 24.78 -31.14
C VAL A 176 34.64 23.87 -30.62
N PRO A 177 33.96 23.12 -31.51
CA PRO A 177 32.98 22.13 -31.09
C PRO A 177 33.66 20.92 -30.45
N TRP A 178 33.18 20.52 -29.27
CA TRP A 178 33.68 19.37 -28.52
C TRP A 178 32.54 18.69 -27.75
N ASN A 179 32.65 17.38 -27.54
CA ASN A 179 31.73 16.61 -26.69
C ASN A 179 32.46 15.55 -25.86
N GLY A 180 33.77 15.69 -25.70
CA GLY A 180 34.58 14.87 -24.84
C GLY A 180 35.98 15.45 -24.74
N TRP A 181 36.81 14.81 -23.95
CA TRP A 181 38.20 15.20 -23.76
C TRP A 181 39.04 13.96 -23.48
N PHE A 182 40.35 14.10 -23.60
CA PHE A 182 41.28 13.04 -23.28
C PHE A 182 42.54 13.59 -22.64
N PHE A 183 43.27 12.72 -21.96
CA PHE A 183 44.64 12.98 -21.56
C PHE A 183 45.50 11.73 -21.77
N ASN A 184 46.81 11.90 -21.81
CA ASN A 184 47.73 10.77 -21.69
C ASN A 184 48.86 11.12 -20.72
N THR A 185 49.41 10.08 -20.10
CA THR A 185 50.56 10.20 -19.20
C THR A 185 51.87 10.03 -19.96
N SER A 186 52.93 10.69 -19.50
CA SER A 186 54.28 10.61 -20.06
C SER A 186 54.87 9.21 -19.83
N MET A 187 56.00 8.91 -20.49
CA MET A 187 56.73 7.64 -20.28
C MET A 187 57.49 7.60 -18.94
N GLU A 188 57.31 8.59 -18.07
CA GLU A 188 58.04 8.76 -16.81
C GLU A 188 57.42 7.91 -15.68
N ASP A 189 57.75 8.18 -14.42
CA ASP A 189 57.34 7.40 -13.25
C ASP A 189 55.81 7.39 -13.02
N LEU A 190 55.23 6.22 -12.66
CA LEU A 190 53.80 6.00 -12.39
C LEU A 190 53.31 6.76 -11.14
N SER A 191 54.24 7.12 -10.26
CA SER A 191 53.99 7.84 -9.02
C SER A 191 53.31 9.21 -9.24
N PHE A 192 53.59 9.85 -10.38
CA PHE A 192 53.08 11.18 -10.73
C PHE A 192 51.89 11.16 -11.69
N ASP A 193 51.28 10.00 -11.94
CA ASP A 193 50.05 9.92 -12.70
C ASP A 193 48.91 10.58 -11.92
N PRO A 194 48.08 11.43 -12.54
CA PRO A 194 46.96 12.05 -11.85
C PRO A 194 45.92 10.97 -11.53
N VAL A 195 45.56 10.84 -10.26
CA VAL A 195 44.46 9.97 -9.81
C VAL A 195 43.25 10.77 -9.35
N ARG A 196 43.40 12.07 -9.07
CA ARG A 196 42.26 12.99 -8.98
C ARG A 196 42.54 14.20 -9.83
N PHE A 197 41.54 14.63 -10.59
CA PHE A 197 41.66 15.76 -11.49
C PHE A 197 40.31 16.38 -11.80
N THR A 198 40.34 17.62 -12.28
CA THR A 198 39.19 18.33 -12.85
C THR A 198 39.50 18.78 -14.26
N PHE A 199 38.45 18.85 -15.09
CA PHE A 199 38.50 19.40 -16.42
C PHE A 199 37.42 20.48 -16.54
N GLU A 200 37.85 21.71 -16.76
CA GLU A 200 37.01 22.90 -16.80
C GLU A 200 37.02 23.48 -18.22
N ALA A 201 35.88 24.01 -18.66
CA ALA A 201 35.74 24.76 -19.90
C ALA A 201 35.30 26.19 -19.56
N PHE A 202 35.95 27.17 -20.18
CA PHE A 202 35.54 28.55 -20.05
C PHE A 202 34.30 28.79 -20.90
N ASP A 203 33.24 29.23 -20.25
CA ASP A 203 32.02 29.64 -20.92
C ASP A 203 32.10 31.13 -21.20
N ALA A 204 32.10 31.48 -22.49
CA ALA A 204 32.21 32.85 -22.96
C ALA A 204 30.98 33.67 -22.59
N ASP A 205 29.81 33.05 -22.47
CA ASP A 205 28.56 33.76 -22.19
C ASP A 205 28.49 34.14 -20.70
N SER A 206 28.87 33.22 -19.81
CA SER A 206 28.90 33.47 -18.36
C SER A 206 30.21 34.09 -17.85
N GLN A 207 31.24 34.19 -18.70
CA GLN A 207 32.59 34.64 -18.33
C GLN A 207 33.17 33.86 -17.13
N SER A 208 32.85 32.56 -17.04
CA SER A 208 33.20 31.74 -15.90
C SER A 208 33.77 30.38 -16.32
N TRP A 209 34.60 29.79 -15.46
CA TRP A 209 35.04 28.42 -15.62
C TRP A 209 33.93 27.48 -15.15
N THR A 210 33.54 26.57 -16.02
CA THR A 210 32.53 25.55 -15.72
C THR A 210 33.20 24.18 -15.65
N LEU A 211 32.95 23.45 -14.57
CA LEU A 211 33.45 22.08 -14.44
C LEU A 211 32.69 21.18 -15.42
N VAL A 212 33.41 20.53 -16.32
CA VAL A 212 32.83 19.70 -17.39
C VAL A 212 33.37 18.27 -17.42
N GLY A 213 34.37 17.98 -16.60
CA GLY A 213 34.91 16.64 -16.37
C GLY A 213 35.56 16.56 -14.99
N SER A 214 35.61 15.35 -14.43
CA SER A 214 36.34 15.07 -13.19
C SER A 214 36.76 13.61 -13.18
N SER A 215 37.76 13.31 -12.35
CA SER A 215 38.19 11.95 -11.97
C SER A 215 37.06 11.03 -11.46
N SER A 216 35.94 11.59 -10.98
CA SER A 216 34.74 10.83 -10.66
C SER A 216 33.50 11.65 -10.97
N TYR A 217 32.46 11.02 -11.47
CA TYR A 217 31.19 11.68 -11.73
C TYR A 217 30.02 10.69 -11.72
N LEU A 218 28.81 11.21 -11.53
CA LEU A 218 27.53 10.52 -11.62
C LEU A 218 26.74 11.19 -12.73
N THR A 219 26.39 10.45 -13.77
CA THR A 219 25.49 10.97 -14.80
C THR A 219 24.09 10.43 -14.55
N ILE A 220 23.18 11.32 -14.16
CA ILE A 220 21.75 11.03 -14.07
C ILE A 220 21.11 11.76 -15.24
N SER A 221 20.63 10.99 -16.20
CA SER A 221 20.03 11.52 -17.42
C SER A 221 21.01 12.38 -18.23
N SER A 222 20.66 13.61 -18.60
CA SER A 222 21.55 14.55 -19.31
C SER A 222 22.48 15.38 -18.42
N THR A 223 22.43 15.20 -17.09
CA THR A 223 23.27 15.96 -16.15
C THR A 223 24.36 15.08 -15.56
N SER A 224 25.60 15.55 -15.63
CA SER A 224 26.75 14.93 -14.96
C SER A 224 27.10 15.72 -13.71
N THR A 225 27.00 15.10 -12.55
CA THR A 225 27.45 15.64 -11.27
C THR A 225 28.85 15.13 -10.97
N PHE A 226 29.80 16.02 -10.70
CA PHE A 226 31.20 15.67 -10.50
C PHE A 226 31.54 15.55 -9.02
N PHE A 227 32.42 14.59 -8.72
CA PHE A 227 32.98 14.33 -7.40
C PHE A 227 34.50 14.25 -7.48
N HIS A 228 35.17 14.31 -6.33
CA HIS A 228 36.63 14.18 -6.23
C HIS A 228 37.06 12.75 -5.85
N GLY A 229 36.42 11.74 -6.44
CA GLY A 229 36.83 10.33 -6.30
C GLY A 229 38.13 10.04 -7.06
N ARG A 230 38.86 8.97 -6.68
CA ARG A 230 40.06 8.55 -7.42
C ARG A 230 39.66 7.90 -8.76
N TYR A 231 40.38 8.25 -9.82
CA TYR A 231 40.31 7.68 -11.15
C TYR A 231 41.42 6.64 -11.32
N PRO A 232 41.11 5.44 -11.84
CA PRO A 232 42.10 4.38 -12.04
C PRO A 232 42.91 4.65 -13.33
N THR A 233 43.77 5.67 -13.30
CA THR A 233 44.64 6.02 -14.44
C THR A 233 45.49 4.82 -14.83
N THR A 234 45.50 4.51 -16.12
CA THR A 234 46.19 3.36 -16.69
C THR A 234 47.69 3.44 -16.47
N GLU A 235 48.29 2.28 -16.23
CA GLU A 235 49.75 2.15 -16.16
C GLU A 235 50.36 2.00 -17.57
N GLU A 236 49.53 1.78 -18.60
CA GLU A 236 49.96 1.65 -19.99
C GLU A 236 50.33 3.03 -20.57
N ARG A 237 51.63 3.26 -20.78
CA ARG A 237 52.13 4.57 -21.22
C ARG A 237 51.68 4.94 -22.62
N GLY A 238 51.35 6.22 -22.81
CA GLY A 238 50.89 6.76 -24.09
C GLY A 238 49.43 6.40 -24.44
N LYS A 239 48.77 5.53 -23.67
CA LYS A 239 47.35 5.25 -23.83
C LYS A 239 46.53 6.50 -23.57
N LEU A 240 45.56 6.75 -24.45
CA LEU A 240 44.64 7.87 -24.33
C LEU A 240 43.55 7.52 -23.32
N GLU A 241 43.55 8.22 -22.20
CA GLU A 241 42.45 8.22 -21.25
C GLU A 241 41.34 9.11 -21.78
N MET A 242 40.27 8.51 -22.28
CA MET A 242 39.22 9.21 -23.01
C MET A 242 37.94 9.31 -22.19
N GLN A 243 37.39 10.51 -22.12
CA GLN A 243 36.12 10.82 -21.50
C GLN A 243 35.17 11.38 -22.57
N SER A 244 34.34 10.52 -23.15
CA SER A 244 33.29 10.93 -24.10
C SER A 244 31.99 11.26 -23.36
N ARG A 245 31.25 12.27 -23.83
CA ARG A 245 29.88 12.55 -23.38
C ARG A 245 28.83 11.91 -24.27
N ARG A 246 29.26 11.08 -25.23
CA ARG A 246 28.32 10.33 -26.04
C ARG A 246 27.45 9.45 -25.16
N PRO A 247 26.14 9.40 -25.42
CA PRO A 247 25.25 8.66 -24.58
C PRO A 247 25.56 7.17 -24.61
N HIS A 248 26.05 6.67 -23.48
CA HIS A 248 26.26 5.25 -23.26
C HIS A 248 24.92 4.54 -23.03
N PHE A 249 24.96 3.21 -23.00
CA PHE A 249 23.77 2.39 -22.77
C PHE A 249 22.96 2.82 -21.53
N PRO A 250 23.56 3.11 -20.34
CA PRO A 250 22.80 3.57 -19.18
C PRO A 250 22.01 4.85 -19.41
N GLN A 251 22.56 5.83 -20.12
CA GLN A 251 21.88 7.10 -20.39
C GLN A 251 20.69 6.90 -21.32
N LYS A 252 20.84 6.04 -22.35
CA LYS A 252 19.72 5.68 -23.23
C LYS A 252 18.64 4.89 -22.47
N MET A 253 19.04 3.98 -21.58
CA MET A 253 18.10 3.25 -20.73
C MET A 253 17.37 4.19 -19.77
N GLN A 254 18.08 5.14 -19.15
CA GLN A 254 17.49 6.15 -18.28
C GLN A 254 16.47 7.02 -19.03
N LEU A 255 16.75 7.40 -20.28
CA LEU A 255 15.81 8.13 -21.12
C LEU A 255 14.50 7.35 -21.33
N VAL A 256 14.62 6.06 -21.68
CA VAL A 256 13.46 5.17 -21.83
C VAL A 256 12.70 5.05 -20.52
N THR A 257 13.41 4.89 -19.40
CA THR A 257 12.80 4.87 -18.07
C THR A 257 12.05 6.16 -17.78
N ASN A 258 12.64 7.34 -17.99
CA ASN A 258 11.99 8.63 -17.74
C ASN A 258 10.71 8.78 -18.58
N LEU A 259 10.73 8.35 -19.85
CA LEU A 259 9.54 8.34 -20.71
C LEU A 259 8.44 7.42 -20.16
N MET A 260 8.79 6.19 -19.84
CA MET A 260 7.85 5.20 -19.30
C MET A 260 7.23 5.70 -18.00
N VAL A 261 8.06 6.21 -17.08
CA VAL A 261 7.62 6.76 -15.80
C VAL A 261 6.70 7.96 -16.02
N ALA A 262 7.05 8.89 -16.92
CA ALA A 262 6.20 10.04 -17.25
C ALA A 262 4.81 9.60 -17.75
N VAL A 263 4.77 8.72 -18.75
CA VAL A 263 3.53 8.25 -19.39
C VAL A 263 2.66 7.50 -18.40
N PHE A 264 3.20 6.48 -17.73
CA PHE A 264 2.39 5.64 -16.85
C PHE A 264 1.99 6.33 -15.54
N THR A 265 2.77 7.30 -15.05
CA THR A 265 2.33 8.18 -13.95
C THR A 265 1.14 9.04 -14.37
N GLY A 266 1.14 9.56 -15.60
CA GLY A 266 0.00 10.30 -16.16
C GLY A 266 -1.23 9.41 -16.33
N LEU A 267 -1.05 8.21 -16.89
CA LEU A 267 -2.12 7.22 -17.04
C LEU A 267 -2.68 6.75 -15.69
N THR A 268 -1.89 6.73 -14.63
CA THR A 268 -2.36 6.45 -13.26
C THR A 268 -3.37 7.52 -12.81
N GLY A 269 -3.03 8.80 -12.98
CA GLY A 269 -3.94 9.91 -12.68
C GLY A 269 -5.20 9.91 -13.54
N LEU A 270 -5.06 9.67 -14.85
CA LEU A 270 -6.17 9.60 -15.80
C LEU A 270 -7.11 8.44 -15.49
N SER A 271 -6.57 7.26 -15.20
CA SER A 271 -7.34 6.07 -14.80
C SER A 271 -8.22 6.38 -13.58
N GLY A 272 -7.68 7.13 -12.60
CA GLY A 272 -8.46 7.61 -11.47
C GLY A 272 -9.60 8.55 -11.88
N ALA A 273 -9.38 9.44 -12.86
CA ALA A 273 -10.41 10.36 -13.34
C ALA A 273 -11.58 9.68 -14.06
N ILE A 274 -11.31 8.60 -14.80
CA ILE A 274 -12.32 7.84 -15.57
C ILE A 274 -12.98 6.70 -14.79
N GLY A 275 -12.71 6.55 -13.49
CA GLY A 275 -13.31 5.49 -12.65
C GLY A 275 -12.67 4.11 -12.84
N LEU A 276 -11.40 4.06 -13.28
CA LEU A 276 -10.59 2.86 -13.43
C LEU A 276 -9.45 2.83 -12.39
N GLU A 277 -9.76 3.13 -11.13
CA GLU A 277 -8.76 3.29 -10.06
C GLU A 277 -7.94 2.02 -9.78
N ARG A 278 -8.51 0.84 -10.07
CA ARG A 278 -7.77 -0.44 -9.97
C ARG A 278 -6.72 -0.58 -11.07
N CYS A 279 -7.04 -0.13 -12.28
CA CYS A 279 -6.09 -0.03 -13.37
C CYS A 279 -4.99 0.96 -12.98
N GLY A 280 -5.37 2.15 -12.51
CA GLY A 280 -4.42 3.17 -12.03
C GLY A 280 -3.47 2.65 -10.95
N ARG A 281 -3.97 1.92 -9.96
CA ARG A 281 -3.11 1.24 -8.96
C ARG A 281 -2.13 0.27 -9.61
N SER A 282 -2.59 -0.55 -10.54
CA SER A 282 -1.75 -1.56 -11.21
C SER A 282 -0.68 -0.89 -12.07
N LEU A 283 -1.01 0.20 -12.76
CA LEU A 283 -0.06 1.03 -13.50
C LEU A 283 0.98 1.65 -12.57
N LEU A 284 0.58 2.18 -11.41
CA LEU A 284 1.53 2.70 -10.42
C LEU A 284 2.49 1.62 -9.91
N SER A 285 1.98 0.43 -9.58
CA SER A 285 2.82 -0.71 -9.20
C SER A 285 3.79 -1.09 -10.32
N PHE A 286 3.34 -1.09 -11.57
CA PHE A 286 4.20 -1.35 -12.73
C PHE A 286 5.29 -0.29 -12.88
N VAL A 287 4.98 1.00 -12.73
CA VAL A 287 5.96 2.09 -12.78
C VAL A 287 7.06 1.88 -11.74
N VAL A 288 6.68 1.62 -10.50
CA VAL A 288 7.64 1.45 -9.40
C VAL A 288 8.51 0.21 -9.60
N MET A 289 7.93 -0.88 -10.08
CA MET A 289 8.66 -2.09 -10.47
C MET A 289 9.63 -1.81 -11.63
N TRP A 290 9.19 -1.06 -12.64
CA TRP A 290 10.01 -0.70 -13.79
C TRP A 290 11.23 0.11 -13.36
N CYS A 291 11.07 1.12 -12.50
CA CYS A 291 12.19 1.88 -11.94
C CYS A 291 13.18 0.96 -11.20
N ALA A 292 12.68 0.04 -10.36
CA ALA A 292 13.54 -0.90 -9.63
C ALA A 292 14.37 -1.77 -10.59
N LEU A 293 13.73 -2.30 -11.64
CA LEU A 293 14.40 -3.15 -12.63
C LEU A 293 15.39 -2.35 -13.49
N SER A 294 15.04 -1.13 -13.90
CA SER A 294 15.95 -0.29 -14.69
C SER A 294 17.19 0.10 -13.90
N ASP A 295 17.03 0.48 -12.64
CA ASP A 295 18.15 0.90 -11.79
C ASP A 295 19.05 -0.29 -11.43
N ALA A 296 18.45 -1.47 -11.19
CA ALA A 296 19.20 -2.71 -11.01
C ALA A 296 19.99 -3.09 -12.28
N ALA A 297 19.37 -2.96 -13.46
CA ALA A 297 20.05 -3.22 -14.73
C ALA A 297 21.21 -2.24 -14.98
N ILE A 298 21.03 -0.95 -14.65
CA ILE A 298 22.11 0.05 -14.68
C ILE A 298 23.23 -0.33 -13.70
N ALA A 299 22.90 -0.70 -12.47
CA ALA A 299 23.89 -1.10 -11.47
C ALA A 299 24.70 -2.33 -11.91
N VAL A 300 24.04 -3.35 -12.48
CA VAL A 300 24.67 -4.56 -13.02
C VAL A 300 25.53 -4.24 -14.23
N TRP A 301 25.07 -3.39 -15.15
CA TRP A 301 25.86 -2.95 -16.29
C TRP A 301 27.12 -2.21 -15.85
N VAL A 302 27.00 -1.28 -14.90
CA VAL A 302 28.15 -0.55 -14.32
C VAL A 302 29.13 -1.52 -13.65
N TRP A 303 28.62 -2.55 -12.96
CA TRP A 303 29.46 -3.57 -12.30
C TRP A 303 30.19 -4.50 -13.28
N THR A 304 29.51 -4.93 -14.35
CA THR A 304 30.01 -5.95 -15.29
C THR A 304 30.83 -5.36 -16.43
N CYS A 305 30.38 -4.25 -17.00
CA CYS A 305 30.99 -3.60 -18.16
C CYS A 305 31.96 -2.46 -17.75
N GLY A 306 31.92 -2.03 -16.48
CA GLY A 306 32.84 -1.02 -15.93
C GLY A 306 34.32 -1.41 -15.94
N GLY A 307 34.66 -2.64 -16.30
CA GLY A 307 36.04 -3.06 -16.56
C GLY A 307 36.59 -2.60 -17.92
N GLU A 308 35.75 -2.40 -18.93
CA GLU A 308 36.18 -1.94 -20.27
C GLU A 308 36.08 -0.42 -20.43
N THR A 309 35.08 0.20 -19.81
CA THR A 309 35.04 1.65 -19.63
C THR A 309 35.75 1.95 -18.33
N GLN A 310 37.00 2.45 -18.33
CA GLN A 310 37.88 2.78 -17.19
C GLN A 310 37.30 3.73 -16.12
N MET A 311 35.98 3.89 -16.06
CA MET A 311 35.33 5.04 -15.45
C MET A 311 35.17 4.95 -13.94
N CYS A 312 35.32 3.81 -13.30
CA CYS A 312 35.04 3.71 -11.86
C CYS A 312 35.74 2.52 -11.21
N GLU A 313 36.53 2.78 -10.17
CA GLU A 313 36.88 1.76 -9.18
C GLU A 313 35.60 1.11 -8.61
N LYS A 314 35.63 -0.19 -8.28
CA LYS A 314 34.48 -0.85 -7.63
C LYS A 314 34.05 -0.03 -6.41
N GLY A 315 32.80 0.44 -6.40
CA GLY A 315 32.28 1.31 -5.33
C GLY A 315 32.21 2.79 -5.67
N SER A 316 32.16 3.17 -6.95
CA SER A 316 31.87 4.55 -7.33
C SER A 316 30.49 5.04 -6.90
N TRP A 317 30.35 6.37 -6.83
CA TRP A 317 29.07 7.03 -6.52
C TRP A 317 27.94 6.59 -7.45
N THR A 318 28.22 6.35 -8.74
CA THR A 318 27.23 5.85 -9.71
C THR A 318 26.71 4.47 -9.36
N HIS A 319 27.61 3.56 -8.97
CA HIS A 319 27.21 2.22 -8.56
C HIS A 319 26.37 2.24 -7.27
N TRP A 320 26.82 2.97 -6.24
CA TRP A 320 26.11 3.10 -4.97
C TRP A 320 24.74 3.77 -5.14
N HIS A 321 24.67 4.81 -5.96
CA HIS A 321 23.43 5.50 -6.25
C HIS A 321 22.45 4.55 -6.95
N ALA A 322 22.85 3.88 -8.03
CA ALA A 322 21.98 2.95 -8.75
C ALA A 322 21.49 1.80 -7.86
N LEU A 323 22.35 1.23 -7.01
CA LEU A 323 21.97 0.18 -6.06
C LEU A 323 21.00 0.71 -4.99
N SER A 324 21.25 1.90 -4.46
CA SER A 324 20.37 2.56 -3.48
C SER A 324 19.00 2.87 -4.07
N SER A 325 18.94 3.39 -5.30
CA SER A 325 17.69 3.65 -6.02
C SER A 325 16.94 2.36 -6.33
N ALA A 326 17.63 1.31 -6.79
CA ALA A 326 17.02 0.00 -7.01
C ALA A 326 16.40 -0.58 -5.72
N LEU A 327 17.09 -0.45 -4.59
CA LEU A 327 16.57 -0.86 -3.27
C LEU A 327 15.35 -0.02 -2.86
N GLN A 328 15.42 1.30 -3.01
CA GLN A 328 14.32 2.23 -2.72
C GLN A 328 13.06 1.83 -3.50
N TYR A 329 13.17 1.64 -4.81
CA TYR A 329 12.03 1.28 -5.66
C TYR A 329 11.53 -0.15 -5.40
N SER A 330 12.42 -1.09 -5.06
CA SER A 330 12.03 -2.45 -4.65
C SER A 330 11.19 -2.43 -3.37
N LEU A 331 11.61 -1.68 -2.35
CA LEU A 331 10.84 -1.49 -1.12
C LEU A 331 9.50 -0.81 -1.40
N ALA A 332 9.49 0.24 -2.22
CA ALA A 332 8.27 0.93 -2.63
C ALA A 332 7.30 0.00 -3.38
N PHE A 333 7.81 -0.89 -4.24
CA PHE A 333 7.01 -1.90 -4.94
C PHE A 333 6.39 -2.90 -3.95
N LEU A 334 7.19 -3.44 -3.01
CA LEU A 334 6.68 -4.36 -2.00
C LEU A 334 5.54 -3.75 -1.18
N PHE A 335 5.66 -2.46 -0.83
CA PHE A 335 4.60 -1.71 -0.16
C PHE A 335 3.32 -1.56 -1.01
N LEU A 336 3.43 -1.41 -2.34
CA LEU A 336 2.26 -1.34 -3.22
C LEU A 336 1.65 -2.71 -3.56
N ALA A 337 2.49 -3.74 -3.67
CA ALA A 337 2.14 -5.06 -4.17
C ALA A 337 1.58 -6.00 -3.10
N GLY A 338 2.20 -6.06 -1.92
CA GLY A 338 1.99 -7.19 -1.01
C GLY A 338 1.61 -6.83 0.42
N LEU A 339 1.89 -5.61 0.88
CA LEU A 339 1.76 -5.29 2.29
C LEU A 339 0.44 -4.52 2.52
N SER A 340 -0.30 -4.89 3.58
CA SER A 340 -1.70 -4.53 3.91
C SER A 340 -2.03 -3.02 4.10
N LYS A 341 -3.07 -2.67 4.88
CA LYS A 341 -3.77 -1.37 4.90
C LYS A 341 -2.94 -0.11 5.20
N GLU A 342 -1.69 -0.23 5.67
CA GLU A 342 -0.88 0.90 6.18
C GLU A 342 0.19 1.44 5.21
N HIS A 343 0.34 0.85 4.02
CA HIS A 343 1.58 1.03 3.24
C HIS A 343 1.59 2.17 2.22
N VAL A 344 0.48 2.90 2.02
CA VAL A 344 0.51 4.10 1.15
C VAL A 344 1.35 5.19 1.81
N GLN A 345 1.25 5.36 3.12
CA GLN A 345 2.11 6.29 3.85
C GLN A 345 3.57 5.83 3.77
N SER A 346 3.85 4.55 4.01
CA SER A 346 5.20 3.99 3.90
C SER A 346 5.79 4.19 2.50
N PHE A 347 5.00 4.00 1.44
CA PHE A 347 5.39 4.28 0.07
C PHE A 347 5.85 5.74 -0.11
N PHE A 348 5.04 6.72 0.28
CA PHE A 348 5.40 8.14 0.15
C PHE A 348 6.58 8.54 1.04
N ILE A 349 6.68 7.99 2.26
CA ILE A 349 7.83 8.20 3.14
C ILE A 349 9.09 7.64 2.49
N THR A 350 9.10 6.38 2.06
CA THR A 350 10.28 5.76 1.45
C THR A 350 10.72 6.50 0.20
N ILE A 351 9.81 6.84 -0.72
CA ILE A 351 10.18 7.61 -1.90
C ILE A 351 10.69 9.01 -1.51
N GLY A 352 10.01 9.67 -0.58
CA GLY A 352 10.33 11.02 -0.15
C GLY A 352 11.68 11.14 0.58
N THR A 353 11.97 10.23 1.53
CA THR A 353 13.18 10.28 2.36
C THR A 353 14.43 9.95 1.57
N PHE A 354 14.39 8.90 0.73
CA PHE A 354 15.53 8.54 -0.12
C PHE A 354 15.82 9.63 -1.16
N SER A 355 14.77 10.19 -1.77
CA SER A 355 14.93 11.32 -2.69
C SER A 355 15.52 12.53 -1.97
N MET A 356 15.04 12.86 -0.76
CA MET A 356 15.59 13.97 0.04
C MET A 356 17.06 13.74 0.39
N ALA A 357 17.43 12.53 0.83
CA ALA A 357 18.81 12.19 1.12
C ALA A 357 19.71 12.35 -0.11
N SER A 358 19.24 11.90 -1.27
CA SER A 358 19.95 12.06 -2.55
C SER A 358 20.09 13.54 -2.93
N ALA A 359 19.04 14.34 -2.73
CA ALA A 359 19.09 15.79 -2.96
C ALA A 359 20.16 16.48 -2.10
N LEU A 360 20.24 16.11 -0.81
CA LEU A 360 21.20 16.68 0.13
C LEU A 360 22.64 16.29 -0.20
N VAL A 361 22.89 15.04 -0.59
CA VAL A 361 24.22 14.58 -1.04
C VAL A 361 24.67 15.36 -2.28
N LEU A 362 23.74 15.68 -3.18
CA LEU A 362 24.04 16.35 -4.44
C LEU A 362 23.98 17.89 -4.37
N LEU A 363 23.53 18.48 -3.26
CA LEU A 363 23.23 19.92 -3.15
C LEU A 363 24.45 20.82 -3.44
N HIS A 364 25.64 20.36 -3.04
CA HIS A 364 26.89 21.11 -3.20
C HIS A 364 27.82 20.55 -4.27
N SER A 365 27.40 19.50 -4.97
CA SER A 365 28.22 18.89 -5.99
C SER A 365 28.15 19.72 -7.28
N PRO A 366 29.30 20.11 -7.85
CA PRO A 366 29.32 20.79 -9.14
C PRO A 366 28.71 19.86 -10.19
N TYR A 367 27.90 20.41 -11.08
CA TYR A 367 27.22 19.64 -12.11
C TYR A 367 27.32 20.34 -13.45
N ASP A 368 27.18 19.56 -14.51
CA ASP A 368 27.06 20.07 -15.85
C ASP A 368 25.92 19.38 -16.61
N GLY A 369 24.98 20.19 -17.08
CA GLY A 369 23.74 19.73 -17.70
C GLY A 369 22.64 20.80 -17.63
N PRO A 370 21.48 20.54 -18.25
CA PRO A 370 20.39 21.50 -18.33
C PRO A 370 19.72 21.81 -16.98
N TYR A 371 19.92 20.96 -15.97
CA TYR A 371 19.34 21.14 -14.64
C TYR A 371 20.19 20.45 -13.58
N SER A 372 20.10 20.94 -12.34
CA SER A 372 20.76 20.30 -11.19
C SER A 372 20.02 19.02 -10.80
N SER A 373 20.75 17.91 -10.64
CA SER A 373 20.20 16.65 -10.12
C SER A 373 19.63 16.81 -8.70
N SER A 374 20.19 17.68 -7.86
CA SER A 374 19.65 17.93 -6.52
C SER A 374 18.25 18.57 -6.58
N VAL A 375 18.04 19.52 -7.50
CA VAL A 375 16.73 20.15 -7.71
C VAL A 375 15.68 19.12 -8.11
N TRP A 376 16.02 18.18 -8.98
CA TRP A 376 15.13 17.07 -9.37
C TRP A 376 14.66 16.26 -8.15
N TYR A 377 15.60 15.85 -7.30
CA TYR A 377 15.28 15.11 -6.09
C TYR A 377 14.50 15.93 -5.05
N PHE A 378 14.71 17.25 -4.96
CA PHE A 378 13.87 18.13 -4.15
C PHE A 378 12.43 18.19 -4.65
N VAL A 379 12.25 18.33 -5.98
CA VAL A 379 10.93 18.39 -6.61
C VAL A 379 10.10 17.13 -6.37
N ILE A 380 10.74 15.96 -6.30
CA ILE A 380 10.05 14.70 -5.96
C ILE A 380 9.85 14.55 -4.45
N SER A 381 10.89 14.83 -3.65
CA SER A 381 10.88 14.55 -2.22
C SER A 381 9.90 15.42 -1.44
N ILE A 382 9.84 16.72 -1.72
CA ILE A 382 9.00 17.67 -0.98
C ILE A 382 7.51 17.29 -1.05
N PRO A 383 6.92 17.08 -2.25
CA PRO A 383 5.53 16.65 -2.36
C PRO A 383 5.27 15.29 -1.70
N CYS A 384 6.15 14.31 -1.89
CA CYS A 384 5.98 12.97 -1.31
C CYS A 384 5.98 13.03 0.22
N LEU A 385 6.95 13.73 0.83
CA LEU A 385 7.01 13.91 2.28
C LEU A 385 5.85 14.75 2.80
N SER A 386 5.45 15.81 2.09
CA SER A 386 4.31 16.64 2.46
C SER A 386 3.00 15.86 2.47
N ILE A 387 2.78 14.98 1.49
CA ILE A 387 1.61 14.08 1.46
C ILE A 387 1.68 13.12 2.66
N ALA A 388 2.82 12.47 2.89
CA ALA A 388 2.99 11.54 4.01
C ALA A 388 2.73 12.20 5.37
N ILE A 389 3.32 13.37 5.62
CA ILE A 389 3.16 14.14 6.85
C ILE A 389 1.73 14.62 6.99
N SER A 390 1.13 15.16 5.92
CA SER A 390 -0.26 15.64 5.92
C SER A 390 -1.25 14.52 6.26
N VAL A 391 -1.09 13.34 5.66
CA VAL A 391 -1.92 12.16 5.96
C VAL A 391 -1.75 11.74 7.42
N PHE A 392 -0.51 11.71 7.94
CA PHE A 392 -0.22 11.33 9.32
C PHE A 392 -0.82 12.31 10.34
N ILE A 393 -0.61 13.61 10.16
CA ILE A 393 -1.16 14.65 11.03
C ILE A 393 -2.69 14.63 10.97
N SER A 394 -3.26 14.59 9.77
CA SER A 394 -4.71 14.55 9.58
C SER A 394 -5.33 13.33 10.25
N ARG A 395 -4.73 12.15 10.12
CA ARG A 395 -5.18 10.94 10.84
C ARG A 395 -5.10 11.16 12.34
N SER A 396 -3.97 11.64 12.85
CA SER A 396 -3.75 11.81 14.29
C SER A 396 -4.79 12.74 14.89
N ILE A 397 -5.07 13.88 14.24
CA ILE A 397 -6.11 14.82 14.64
C ILE A 397 -7.48 14.14 14.61
N ILE A 398 -7.85 13.52 13.48
CA ILE A 398 -9.18 12.90 13.31
C ILE A 398 -9.41 11.78 14.31
N VAL A 399 -8.40 10.95 14.59
CA VAL A 399 -8.47 9.88 15.60
C VAL A 399 -8.58 10.46 17.01
N ALA A 400 -7.84 11.54 17.32
CA ALA A 400 -7.94 12.21 18.61
C ALA A 400 -9.34 12.82 18.82
N THR A 401 -9.84 13.58 17.84
CA THR A 401 -11.20 14.14 17.86
C THR A 401 -12.25 13.05 17.97
N ALA A 402 -12.14 11.98 17.18
CA ALA A 402 -13.03 10.84 17.25
C ALA A 402 -13.06 10.20 18.65
N LYS A 403 -11.89 9.95 19.26
CA LYS A 403 -11.80 9.39 20.61
C LYS A 403 -12.44 10.30 21.65
N GLN A 404 -12.34 11.61 21.46
CA GLN A 404 -12.99 12.58 22.35
C GLN A 404 -14.51 12.56 22.18
N LEU A 405 -15.02 12.41 20.96
CA LEU A 405 -16.48 12.35 20.68
C LEU A 405 -17.18 11.20 21.42
N VAL A 406 -16.53 10.07 21.66
CA VAL A 406 -17.14 8.90 22.31
C VAL A 406 -16.66 8.69 23.75
N ARG A 407 -15.91 9.64 24.32
CA ARG A 407 -15.34 9.50 25.68
C ARG A 407 -16.44 9.32 26.71
N ASP A 408 -17.40 10.23 26.72
CA ASP A 408 -18.50 10.22 27.70
C ASP A 408 -19.38 8.99 27.55
N ASP A 409 -19.68 8.59 26.31
CA ASP A 409 -20.43 7.35 26.02
C ASP A 409 -19.67 6.12 26.56
N LYS A 410 -18.36 6.06 26.33
CA LYS A 410 -17.50 4.97 26.81
C LYS A 410 -17.45 4.90 28.33
N ASP A 411 -17.39 6.04 29.01
CA ASP A 411 -17.35 6.09 30.47
C ASP A 411 -18.69 5.65 31.06
N ARG A 412 -19.82 6.07 30.49
CA ARG A 412 -21.16 5.58 30.87
C ARG A 412 -21.31 4.07 30.66
N TYR A 413 -20.84 3.54 29.54
CA TYR A 413 -20.86 2.09 29.32
C TYR A 413 -19.94 1.33 30.27
N ARG A 414 -18.80 1.92 30.67
CA ARG A 414 -17.89 1.30 31.65
C ARG A 414 -18.50 1.27 33.04
N GLU A 415 -19.15 2.35 33.45
CA GLU A 415 -19.87 2.41 34.72
C GLU A 415 -20.99 1.37 34.77
N LEU A 416 -21.82 1.33 33.73
CA LEU A 416 -22.88 0.32 33.60
C LEU A 416 -22.32 -1.10 33.65
N TRP A 417 -21.22 -1.36 32.92
CA TRP A 417 -20.58 -2.68 32.94
C TRP A 417 -20.10 -3.08 34.34
N SER A 418 -19.55 -2.12 35.09
CA SER A 418 -19.07 -2.36 36.45
C SER A 418 -20.22 -2.70 37.40
N GLN A 419 -21.38 -2.06 37.23
CA GLN A 419 -22.60 -2.38 37.99
C GLN A 419 -23.11 -3.78 37.67
N ILE A 420 -23.25 -4.14 36.39
CA ILE A 420 -23.67 -5.49 35.96
C ILE A 420 -22.70 -6.56 36.45
N MET A 421 -21.40 -6.29 36.40
CA MET A 421 -20.37 -7.19 36.91
C MET A 421 -20.49 -7.43 38.42
N ALA A 422 -20.90 -6.41 39.18
CA ALA A 422 -21.09 -6.52 40.62
C ALA A 422 -22.39 -7.27 40.97
N THR A 423 -23.47 -7.04 40.23
CA THR A 423 -24.81 -7.56 40.56
C THR A 423 -25.12 -8.91 39.90
N GLN A 424 -24.57 -9.20 38.72
CA GLN A 424 -24.94 -10.36 37.89
C GLN A 424 -23.75 -11.29 37.56
N LYS A 425 -22.74 -11.33 38.43
CA LYS A 425 -21.49 -12.10 38.22
C LYS A 425 -21.73 -13.58 37.88
N GLN A 426 -22.64 -14.26 38.59
CA GLN A 426 -22.89 -15.68 38.37
C GLN A 426 -23.57 -15.93 37.02
N ALA A 427 -24.59 -15.12 36.68
CA ALA A 427 -25.27 -15.21 35.39
C ALA A 427 -24.30 -14.98 34.22
N LEU A 428 -23.33 -14.07 34.36
CA LEU A 428 -22.27 -13.88 33.35
C LEU A 428 -21.39 -15.12 33.17
N LEU A 429 -21.04 -15.82 34.26
CA LEU A 429 -20.27 -17.07 34.18
C LEU A 429 -21.07 -18.19 33.51
N ASP A 430 -22.39 -18.21 33.70
CA ASP A 430 -23.29 -19.18 33.08
C ASP A 430 -23.46 -18.88 31.59
N LEU A 431 -23.58 -17.61 31.22
CA LEU A 431 -23.55 -17.14 29.84
C LEU A 431 -22.22 -17.52 29.15
N ASP A 432 -21.07 -17.27 29.78
CA ASP A 432 -19.75 -17.60 29.23
C ASP A 432 -19.57 -19.13 29.03
N ARG A 433 -20.21 -19.95 29.86
CA ARG A 433 -20.23 -21.41 29.69
C ARG A 433 -21.09 -21.82 28.51
N LEU A 434 -22.31 -21.28 28.41
CA LEU A 434 -23.22 -21.57 27.31
C LEU A 434 -22.65 -21.10 25.97
N VAL A 435 -22.12 -19.88 25.88
CA VAL A 435 -21.50 -19.34 24.66
C VAL A 435 -20.38 -20.25 24.17
N ARG A 436 -19.51 -20.75 25.05
CA ARG A 436 -18.43 -21.67 24.66
C ARG A 436 -18.97 -22.98 24.09
N HIS A 437 -20.03 -23.52 24.69
CA HIS A 437 -20.71 -24.69 24.17
C HIS A 437 -21.30 -24.44 22.78
N VAL A 438 -22.02 -23.33 22.61
CA VAL A 438 -22.63 -22.93 21.33
C VAL A 438 -21.57 -22.67 20.25
N GLN A 439 -20.45 -22.01 20.60
CA GLN A 439 -19.36 -21.73 19.67
C GLN A 439 -18.72 -23.01 19.12
N ASN A 440 -18.67 -24.08 19.89
CA ASN A 440 -18.17 -25.38 19.43
C ASN A 440 -19.11 -26.03 18.39
N GLY A 441 -20.40 -25.71 18.43
CA GLY A 441 -21.40 -26.18 17.45
C GLY A 441 -21.58 -25.26 16.24
N CYS A 442 -20.92 -24.10 16.19
CA CYS A 442 -21.08 -23.17 15.08
C CYS A 442 -20.37 -23.65 13.81
N THR A 443 -20.98 -23.40 12.65
CA THR A 443 -20.30 -23.57 11.36
C THR A 443 -19.22 -22.48 11.20
N ARG A 444 -18.05 -22.83 10.65
CA ARG A 444 -16.89 -21.92 10.66
C ARG A 444 -16.90 -20.89 9.53
N ASP A 445 -17.86 -20.97 8.61
CA ASP A 445 -17.97 -20.17 7.40
C ASP A 445 -18.95 -19.01 7.57
N ALA A 446 -18.47 -17.91 8.17
CA ALA A 446 -19.24 -16.67 8.28
C ALA A 446 -19.34 -15.92 6.92
N VAL A 447 -20.04 -16.54 5.95
CA VAL A 447 -20.09 -16.18 4.53
C VAL A 447 -21.53 -16.25 3.98
N GLN A 448 -21.88 -15.40 3.03
CA GLN A 448 -23.14 -15.46 2.26
C GLN A 448 -22.95 -16.35 1.03
N TYR A 449 -23.93 -17.18 0.70
CA TYR A 449 -23.88 -18.07 -0.46
C TYR A 449 -24.94 -17.73 -1.50
N GLN A 450 -24.64 -18.10 -2.74
CA GLN A 450 -25.60 -18.09 -3.83
C GLN A 450 -26.57 -19.28 -3.66
N PRO A 451 -27.87 -19.09 -3.92
CA PRO A 451 -28.78 -20.22 -4.09
C PRO A 451 -28.30 -21.13 -5.24
N PRO A 452 -28.47 -22.45 -5.12
CA PRO A 452 -27.97 -23.39 -6.11
C PRO A 452 -28.68 -23.20 -7.46
N SER A 453 -27.91 -22.86 -8.49
CA SER A 453 -28.33 -22.88 -9.88
C SER A 453 -27.89 -24.21 -10.51
N HIS A 454 -28.68 -25.27 -10.27
CA HIS A 454 -28.50 -26.62 -10.85
C HIS A 454 -27.17 -27.36 -10.55
N ILE A 455 -26.16 -26.72 -9.96
CA ILE A 455 -24.82 -27.30 -9.67
C ILE A 455 -24.64 -27.40 -8.15
N CYS A 456 -24.28 -28.59 -7.65
CA CYS A 456 -24.17 -28.94 -6.22
C CYS A 456 -23.09 -28.21 -5.39
N ARG A 457 -22.49 -27.11 -5.87
CA ARG A 457 -21.44 -26.40 -5.12
C ARG A 457 -21.94 -25.09 -4.53
N LEU A 458 -21.75 -24.93 -3.21
CA LEU A 458 -21.91 -23.67 -2.48
C LEU A 458 -20.92 -22.63 -3.02
N MET A 459 -21.42 -21.63 -3.74
CA MET A 459 -20.62 -20.53 -4.27
C MET A 459 -20.84 -19.28 -3.42
N PRO A 460 -19.79 -18.58 -2.97
CA PRO A 460 -19.94 -17.31 -2.25
C PRO A 460 -20.71 -16.27 -3.08
N GLU A 461 -21.52 -15.45 -2.42
CA GLU A 461 -22.26 -14.37 -3.10
C GLU A 461 -21.31 -13.26 -3.57
N THR A 462 -21.40 -12.91 -4.85
CA THR A 462 -20.59 -11.88 -5.50
C THR A 462 -21.41 -10.65 -5.87
N CYS A 463 -22.74 -10.77 -5.95
CA CYS A 463 -23.65 -9.74 -6.41
C CYS A 463 -24.46 -9.15 -5.25
N LEU A 464 -24.28 -7.86 -5.00
CA LEU A 464 -25.01 -7.17 -3.93
C LEU A 464 -26.52 -7.13 -4.20
N ASP A 465 -26.95 -6.92 -5.45
CA ASP A 465 -28.37 -6.91 -5.83
C ASP A 465 -29.06 -8.23 -5.51
N ARG A 466 -28.42 -9.35 -5.87
CA ARG A 466 -28.94 -10.69 -5.58
C ARG A 466 -29.00 -10.94 -4.08
N LEU A 467 -28.00 -10.50 -3.33
CA LEU A 467 -28.00 -10.58 -1.88
C LEU A 467 -29.19 -9.84 -1.26
N TYR A 468 -29.52 -8.63 -1.76
CA TYR A 468 -30.67 -7.86 -1.27
C TYR A 468 -32.01 -8.49 -1.64
N ALA A 469 -32.14 -9.02 -2.86
CA ALA A 469 -33.34 -9.74 -3.28
C ALA A 469 -33.58 -10.95 -2.37
N GLY A 470 -32.56 -11.77 -2.13
CA GLY A 470 -32.63 -12.89 -1.19
C GLY A 470 -32.91 -12.48 0.25
N SER A 471 -32.28 -11.39 0.71
CA SER A 471 -32.49 -10.84 2.05
C SER A 471 -33.94 -10.43 2.31
N SER A 472 -34.67 -9.97 1.27
CA SER A 472 -36.08 -9.62 1.41
C SER A 472 -37.00 -10.83 1.66
N VAL A 473 -36.56 -12.03 1.26
CA VAL A 473 -37.27 -13.30 1.52
C VAL A 473 -37.03 -13.77 2.95
N VAL A 474 -35.83 -13.54 3.49
CA VAL A 474 -35.43 -14.03 4.81
C VAL A 474 -35.80 -13.07 5.95
N ASP A 475 -36.00 -11.78 5.67
CA ASP A 475 -36.40 -10.80 6.69
C ASP A 475 -37.71 -11.17 7.42
N PRO A 476 -38.81 -11.56 6.75
CA PRO A 476 -40.02 -12.04 7.43
C PRO A 476 -39.78 -13.25 8.34
N LEU A 477 -38.99 -14.23 7.89
CA LEU A 477 -38.66 -15.43 8.67
C LEU A 477 -37.91 -15.06 9.96
N LEU A 478 -36.93 -14.15 9.86
CA LEU A 478 -36.20 -13.69 11.04
C LEU A 478 -37.12 -12.95 12.02
N ARG A 479 -38.07 -12.14 11.54
CA ARG A 479 -39.03 -11.45 12.41
C ARG A 479 -39.93 -12.42 13.16
N GLU A 480 -40.49 -13.39 12.46
CA GLU A 480 -41.34 -14.44 13.06
C GLU A 480 -40.57 -15.21 14.15
N LYS A 481 -39.37 -15.68 13.83
CA LYS A 481 -38.51 -16.37 14.80
C LYS A 481 -38.09 -15.48 15.96
N THR A 482 -37.83 -14.20 15.72
CA THR A 482 -37.53 -13.22 16.77
C THR A 482 -38.70 -13.06 17.75
N LEU A 483 -39.96 -13.05 17.27
CA LEU A 483 -41.14 -13.05 18.15
C LEU A 483 -41.17 -14.29 19.04
N LEU A 484 -40.97 -15.46 18.45
CA LEU A 484 -40.98 -16.74 19.15
C LEU A 484 -39.87 -16.85 20.20
N TRP A 485 -38.65 -16.44 19.87
CA TRP A 485 -37.52 -16.48 20.81
C TRP A 485 -37.67 -15.46 21.92
N ALA A 486 -38.21 -14.27 21.62
CA ALA A 486 -38.49 -13.25 22.62
C ALA A 486 -39.57 -13.73 23.61
N SER A 487 -40.68 -14.31 23.14
CA SER A 487 -41.74 -14.80 24.03
C SER A 487 -41.27 -15.94 24.93
N LYS A 488 -40.54 -16.92 24.38
CA LYS A 488 -39.98 -18.05 25.15
C LYS A 488 -38.86 -17.62 26.11
N GLY A 489 -38.05 -16.66 25.71
CA GLY A 489 -36.86 -16.22 26.44
C GLY A 489 -37.08 -15.06 27.40
N ALA A 490 -38.33 -14.71 27.72
CA ALA A 490 -38.68 -13.52 28.52
C ALA A 490 -38.08 -12.21 27.96
N GLY A 491 -37.84 -12.17 26.65
CA GLY A 491 -37.28 -11.05 25.92
C GLY A 491 -38.31 -9.97 25.63
N LEU A 492 -37.80 -8.77 25.37
CA LEU A 492 -38.56 -7.57 25.05
C LEU A 492 -38.21 -7.13 23.64
N LEU A 493 -39.19 -6.58 22.93
CA LEU A 493 -39.00 -6.04 21.59
C LEU A 493 -39.16 -4.52 21.59
N PRO A 494 -38.38 -3.79 20.77
CA PRO A 494 -38.55 -2.34 20.63
C PRO A 494 -39.95 -2.01 20.10
N CYS A 495 -40.58 -0.97 20.65
CA CYS A 495 -41.89 -0.48 20.16
C CYS A 495 -41.76 0.73 19.26
N ILE A 496 -42.74 0.90 18.38
CA ILE A 496 -43.01 2.18 17.72
C ILE A 496 -43.47 3.14 18.82
N VAL A 497 -42.76 4.26 18.97
CA VAL A 497 -43.06 5.24 20.02
C VAL A 497 -44.44 5.83 19.74
N CYS A 498 -45.42 5.39 20.51
CA CYS A 498 -46.74 5.96 20.62
C CYS A 498 -46.88 6.55 22.03
N SER A 499 -47.70 7.59 22.23
CA SER A 499 -47.86 8.26 23.54
C SER A 499 -48.28 7.30 24.67
N GLU A 500 -48.83 6.14 24.32
CA GLU A 500 -49.38 5.15 25.25
C GLU A 500 -48.53 3.87 25.35
N CYS A 501 -47.48 3.73 24.54
CA CYS A 501 -46.73 2.48 24.40
C CYS A 501 -45.41 2.53 25.21
N PRO A 502 -45.08 1.49 26.01
CA PRO A 502 -43.75 1.40 26.60
C PRO A 502 -42.68 1.30 25.51
N LYS A 503 -41.48 1.80 25.79
CA LYS A 503 -40.35 1.77 24.83
C LYS A 503 -40.00 0.35 24.38
N TYR A 504 -40.17 -0.63 25.26
CA TYR A 504 -40.00 -2.05 24.99
C TYR A 504 -41.23 -2.81 25.46
N LEU A 505 -41.68 -3.77 24.66
CA LEU A 505 -42.86 -4.59 24.92
C LEU A 505 -42.44 -6.03 25.19
N ARG A 506 -42.99 -6.59 26.27
CA ARG A 506 -42.95 -8.02 26.57
C ARG A 506 -44.16 -8.65 25.90
N LEU A 507 -43.93 -9.56 24.96
CA LEU A 507 -45.03 -10.29 24.30
C LEU A 507 -45.43 -11.50 25.14
N MET A 508 -46.72 -11.61 25.43
CA MET A 508 -47.29 -12.79 26.11
C MET A 508 -47.72 -13.88 25.12
N SER A 509 -47.99 -13.50 23.87
CA SER A 509 -48.39 -14.39 22.77
C SER A 509 -47.79 -13.89 21.45
N THR A 510 -47.57 -14.81 20.50
CA THR A 510 -47.14 -14.48 19.13
C THR A 510 -48.29 -13.95 18.28
N ASP A 511 -49.54 -14.19 18.68
CA ASP A 511 -50.74 -13.83 17.92
C ASP A 511 -51.51 -12.78 18.71
N GLY A 512 -51.33 -11.51 18.35
CA GLY A 512 -51.97 -10.41 19.06
C GLY A 512 -51.78 -9.04 18.39
N ARG A 513 -52.67 -8.10 18.73
CA ARG A 513 -52.56 -6.69 18.30
C ARG A 513 -51.21 -6.08 18.72
N GLU A 514 -50.63 -6.57 19.80
CA GLU A 514 -49.31 -6.20 20.33
C GLU A 514 -48.18 -6.31 19.30
N VAL A 515 -48.23 -7.30 18.39
CA VAL A 515 -47.21 -7.51 17.35
C VAL A 515 -47.12 -6.32 16.38
N THR A 516 -48.24 -5.64 16.14
CA THR A 516 -48.28 -4.47 15.24
C THR A 516 -47.55 -3.25 15.82
N CYS A 517 -47.32 -3.23 17.12
CA CYS A 517 -46.58 -2.17 17.81
C CYS A 517 -45.06 -2.37 17.75
N VAL A 518 -44.56 -3.53 17.30
CA VAL A 518 -43.13 -3.84 17.27
C VAL A 518 -42.42 -3.02 16.19
N LYS A 519 -41.36 -2.31 16.59
CA LYS A 519 -40.45 -1.58 15.71
C LYS A 519 -39.38 -2.53 15.19
N TRP A 520 -39.62 -3.08 14.01
CA TRP A 520 -38.66 -3.91 13.29
C TRP A 520 -37.47 -3.10 12.75
N ALA A 521 -36.28 -3.70 12.78
CA ALA A 521 -35.16 -3.15 12.05
C ALA A 521 -35.39 -3.31 10.54
N SER A 522 -35.16 -2.23 9.79
CA SER A 522 -35.17 -2.28 8.33
C SER A 522 -33.91 -2.95 7.80
N LEU A 523 -34.00 -3.45 6.55
CA LEU A 523 -32.82 -3.89 5.81
C LEU A 523 -31.74 -2.79 5.84
N LYS A 524 -30.48 -3.22 5.97
CA LYS A 524 -29.35 -2.28 5.92
C LYS A 524 -29.44 -1.45 4.64
N LYS A 525 -29.24 -0.14 4.74
CA LYS A 525 -29.17 0.74 3.55
C LYS A 525 -28.03 0.30 2.63
N ARG A 526 -28.28 0.29 1.31
CA ARG A 526 -27.34 -0.18 0.29
C ARG A 526 -26.00 0.55 0.36
N GLU A 527 -26.03 1.86 0.54
CA GLU A 527 -24.83 2.71 0.62
C GLU A 527 -23.93 2.27 1.79
N ARG A 528 -24.54 1.94 2.94
CA ARG A 528 -23.83 1.49 4.13
C ARG A 528 -23.29 0.06 3.98
N ALA A 529 -23.96 -0.78 3.20
CA ALA A 529 -23.44 -2.09 2.84
C ALA A 529 -22.18 -1.95 1.97
N ILE A 530 -22.24 -1.14 0.91
CA ILE A 530 -21.11 -0.87 0.00
C ILE A 530 -19.92 -0.32 0.79
N GLU A 531 -20.13 0.69 1.63
CA GLU A 531 -19.07 1.25 2.47
C GLU A 531 -18.38 0.17 3.33
N LYS A 532 -19.15 -0.73 3.94
CA LYS A 532 -18.62 -1.82 4.77
C LYS A 532 -17.86 -2.84 3.93
N ILE A 533 -18.38 -3.22 2.78
CA ILE A 533 -17.77 -4.17 1.85
C ILE A 533 -16.42 -3.65 1.35
N VAL A 534 -16.37 -2.38 0.94
CA VAL A 534 -15.14 -1.75 0.45
C VAL A 534 -14.12 -1.59 1.57
N ARG A 535 -14.52 -1.05 2.73
CA ARG A 535 -13.58 -0.68 3.81
C ARG A 535 -13.08 -1.88 4.60
N ILE A 536 -13.97 -2.80 4.95
CA ILE A 536 -13.69 -3.90 5.87
C ILE A 536 -13.41 -5.18 5.09
N TYR A 537 -14.22 -5.48 4.08
CA TYR A 537 -14.23 -6.79 3.42
C TYR A 537 -13.48 -6.84 2.08
N SER A 538 -12.69 -5.83 1.74
CA SER A 538 -11.85 -5.84 0.53
C SER A 538 -12.64 -6.09 -0.76
N SER A 539 -13.84 -5.49 -0.86
CA SER A 539 -14.79 -5.68 -1.98
C SER A 539 -15.45 -7.06 -2.05
N ASP A 540 -15.34 -7.89 -1.01
CA ASP A 540 -15.99 -9.20 -0.93
C ASP A 540 -17.42 -9.08 -0.38
N VAL A 541 -18.41 -9.20 -1.27
CA VAL A 541 -19.84 -9.12 -0.93
C VAL A 541 -20.24 -10.25 0.02
N SER A 542 -19.63 -11.43 -0.12
CA SER A 542 -20.02 -12.61 0.66
C SER A 542 -19.78 -12.44 2.17
N LYS A 543 -18.97 -11.47 2.59
CA LYS A 543 -18.62 -11.24 4.01
C LYS A 543 -19.57 -10.30 4.76
N ILE A 544 -20.57 -9.72 4.09
CA ILE A 544 -21.56 -8.88 4.77
C ILE A 544 -22.69 -9.72 5.36
N LEU A 545 -22.74 -9.79 6.69
CA LEU A 545 -23.64 -10.72 7.42
C LEU A 545 -24.81 -10.04 8.11
N ASP A 546 -24.96 -8.73 7.90
CA ASP A 546 -25.90 -7.87 8.63
C ASP A 546 -26.78 -7.03 7.70
N ILE A 547 -27.17 -7.61 6.56
CA ILE A 547 -28.19 -7.03 5.68
C ILE A 547 -29.56 -7.14 6.35
N VAL A 548 -29.94 -8.36 6.74
CA VAL A 548 -31.10 -8.67 7.58
C VAL A 548 -30.62 -8.75 9.02
N ARG A 549 -31.26 -8.01 9.92
CA ARG A 549 -30.87 -7.99 11.33
C ARG A 549 -32.04 -7.67 12.24
N GLN A 550 -32.06 -8.24 13.44
CA GLN A 550 -33.02 -7.90 14.51
C GLN A 550 -32.33 -7.83 15.87
N SER A 551 -33.07 -7.44 16.90
CA SER A 551 -32.58 -7.42 18.28
C SER A 551 -33.65 -7.81 19.29
N ILE A 552 -33.25 -8.52 20.34
CA ILE A 552 -34.07 -8.83 21.51
C ILE A 552 -33.42 -8.17 22.73
N ILE A 553 -34.25 -7.53 23.55
CA ILE A 553 -33.82 -6.77 24.72
C ILE A 553 -34.15 -7.55 25.99
N PHE A 554 -33.26 -7.56 26.98
CA PHE A 554 -33.42 -8.35 28.21
C PHE A 554 -33.21 -7.53 29.47
N ASP A 555 -33.97 -7.83 30.52
CA ASP A 555 -33.84 -7.19 31.83
C ASP A 555 -32.68 -7.77 32.65
N SER A 556 -32.27 -9.00 32.35
CA SER A 556 -31.20 -9.69 33.05
C SER A 556 -30.34 -10.54 32.11
N VAL A 557 -29.10 -10.80 32.53
CA VAL A 557 -28.19 -11.74 31.86
C VAL A 557 -28.77 -13.17 31.90
N ALA A 558 -29.53 -13.52 32.93
CA ALA A 558 -30.15 -14.83 33.06
C ALA A 558 -31.22 -15.06 31.98
N ASP A 559 -32.10 -14.10 31.74
CA ASP A 559 -33.13 -14.17 30.68
C ASP A 559 -32.46 -14.24 29.29
N LEU A 560 -31.43 -13.42 29.07
CA LEU A 560 -30.62 -13.46 27.85
C LEU A 560 -30.02 -14.85 27.62
N THR A 561 -29.47 -15.45 28.67
CA THR A 561 -28.87 -16.80 28.63
C THR A 561 -29.92 -17.87 28.32
N SER A 562 -31.12 -17.75 28.91
CA SER A 562 -32.25 -18.63 28.63
C SER A 562 -32.68 -18.54 27.16
N CYS A 563 -32.83 -17.32 26.63
CA CYS A 563 -33.17 -17.09 25.23
C CYS A 563 -32.10 -17.65 24.27
N LEU A 564 -30.81 -17.48 24.58
CA LEU A 564 -29.72 -18.06 23.79
C LEU A 564 -29.82 -19.60 23.72
N ARG A 565 -30.22 -20.25 24.81
CA ARG A 565 -30.47 -21.70 24.82
C ARG A 565 -31.63 -22.08 23.91
N VAL A 566 -32.74 -21.35 23.99
CA VAL A 566 -33.91 -21.55 23.11
C VAL A 566 -33.53 -21.41 21.62
N ILE A 567 -32.70 -20.43 21.28
CA ILE A 567 -32.23 -20.22 19.89
C ILE A 567 -31.32 -21.37 19.45
N PHE A 568 -30.42 -21.83 20.33
CA PHE A 568 -29.50 -22.92 20.02
C PHE A 568 -30.21 -24.27 19.84
N GLU A 569 -31.33 -24.47 20.54
CA GLU A 569 -32.17 -25.67 20.46
C GLU A 569 -33.21 -25.61 19.32
N ASP A 570 -33.27 -24.52 18.54
CA ASP A 570 -34.20 -24.39 17.41
C ASP A 570 -33.70 -25.18 16.18
N GLU A 571 -34.40 -26.25 15.83
CA GLU A 571 -34.02 -27.18 14.76
C GLU A 571 -33.97 -26.54 13.36
N ASP A 572 -34.66 -25.42 13.13
CA ASP A 572 -34.61 -24.70 11.84
C ASP A 572 -33.44 -23.70 11.79
N VAL A 573 -32.62 -23.59 12.84
CA VAL A 573 -31.53 -22.63 12.93
C VAL A 573 -30.17 -23.31 12.86
N GLU A 574 -29.32 -22.77 11.98
CA GLU A 574 -27.89 -23.01 11.98
C GLU A 574 -27.18 -21.77 12.52
N LEU A 575 -26.47 -21.90 13.65
CA LEU A 575 -25.63 -20.83 14.16
C LEU A 575 -24.28 -20.83 13.43
N VAL A 576 -24.00 -19.72 12.76
CA VAL A 576 -22.77 -19.51 11.98
C VAL A 576 -21.70 -18.84 12.82
N ARG A 577 -22.07 -17.92 13.73
CA ARG A 577 -21.09 -17.26 14.58
C ARG A 577 -21.74 -16.69 15.82
N VAL A 578 -21.06 -16.82 16.96
CA VAL A 578 -21.44 -16.14 18.21
C VAL A 578 -20.30 -15.25 18.68
N LYS A 579 -20.61 -13.97 18.93
CA LYS A 579 -19.71 -12.99 19.54
C LYS A 579 -20.28 -12.55 20.89
N ASN A 580 -19.66 -13.02 21.96
CA ASN A 580 -20.00 -12.60 23.32
C ASN A 580 -19.17 -11.37 23.71
N ARG A 581 -19.75 -10.17 23.60
CA ARG A 581 -19.13 -8.93 24.09
C ARG A 581 -19.48 -8.64 25.55
N LEU A 582 -20.31 -9.47 26.18
CA LEU A 582 -20.53 -9.50 27.63
C LEU A 582 -19.47 -10.36 28.35
N ASP A 583 -18.55 -11.01 27.63
CA ASP A 583 -17.43 -11.70 28.26
C ASP A 583 -16.60 -10.69 29.09
N ARG A 584 -16.25 -11.10 30.30
CA ARG A 584 -15.45 -10.30 31.25
C ARG A 584 -14.09 -9.89 30.72
N ARG A 585 -13.52 -10.69 29.83
CA ARG A 585 -12.22 -10.51 29.19
C ARG A 585 -12.31 -9.75 27.87
N TYR A 586 -13.52 -9.46 27.38
CA TYR A 586 -13.71 -8.71 26.14
C TYR A 586 -13.24 -7.25 26.29
N ASP A 587 -12.34 -6.82 25.40
CA ASP A 587 -11.94 -5.43 25.28
C ASP A 587 -13.00 -4.61 24.53
N ALA A 588 -13.81 -3.88 25.29
CA ALA A 588 -14.84 -3.00 24.75
C ALA A 588 -14.29 -1.71 24.12
N SER A 589 -12.97 -1.49 24.09
CA SER A 589 -12.38 -0.31 23.43
C SER A 589 -12.73 -0.23 21.94
N ALA A 590 -12.83 -1.39 21.27
CA ALA A 590 -13.18 -1.52 19.85
C ALA A 590 -14.67 -1.22 19.55
N THR A 591 -15.52 -1.13 20.57
CA THR A 591 -16.96 -0.80 20.43
C THR A 591 -17.34 0.46 21.20
N ALA A 592 -16.35 1.30 21.56
CA ALA A 592 -16.55 2.48 22.39
C ALA A 592 -17.29 2.17 23.72
N GLY A 593 -17.04 0.99 24.29
CA GLY A 593 -17.67 0.53 25.54
C GLY A 593 -18.93 -0.31 25.37
N TYR A 594 -19.56 -0.31 24.18
CA TYR A 594 -20.80 -1.05 23.95
C TYR A 594 -20.63 -2.57 24.02
N ARG A 595 -21.61 -3.27 24.60
CA ARG A 595 -21.63 -4.73 24.77
C ARG A 595 -23.00 -5.32 24.42
N ASP A 596 -22.97 -6.53 23.86
CA ASP A 596 -24.10 -7.36 23.44
C ASP A 596 -23.64 -8.81 23.26
N VAL A 597 -24.57 -9.74 23.05
CA VAL A 597 -24.27 -11.04 22.42
C VAL A 597 -24.81 -10.99 20.99
N LEU A 598 -23.91 -11.12 20.02
CA LEU A 598 -24.26 -11.06 18.60
C LEU A 598 -24.19 -12.45 17.99
N LEU A 599 -25.29 -12.86 17.38
CA LEU A 599 -25.45 -14.12 16.66
C LEU A 599 -25.49 -13.84 15.16
N ASN A 600 -24.73 -14.61 14.38
CA ASN A 600 -24.96 -14.77 12.97
C ASN A 600 -25.54 -16.16 12.75
N LEU A 601 -26.64 -16.24 12.03
CA LEU A 601 -27.41 -17.48 11.86
C LEU A 601 -27.98 -17.59 10.45
N ARG A 602 -28.36 -18.81 10.07
CA ARG A 602 -29.07 -19.14 8.84
C ARG A 602 -30.29 -19.98 9.22
N PHE A 603 -31.32 -19.93 8.39
CA PHE A 603 -32.44 -20.88 8.49
C PHE A 603 -32.16 -22.07 7.59
N LEU A 604 -32.48 -23.29 8.00
CA LEU A 604 -32.27 -24.47 7.16
C LEU A 604 -33.11 -24.39 5.87
N SER A 605 -34.31 -23.81 5.97
CA SER A 605 -35.19 -23.47 4.85
C SER A 605 -34.60 -22.42 3.88
N ALA A 606 -33.64 -21.61 4.34
CA ALA A 606 -33.02 -20.52 3.56
C ALA A 606 -31.50 -20.41 3.82
N LYS A 607 -30.79 -21.56 3.81
CA LYS A 607 -29.41 -21.70 4.31
C LYS A 607 -28.34 -20.86 3.61
N TRP A 608 -28.70 -20.17 2.53
CA TRP A 608 -27.78 -19.36 1.74
C TRP A 608 -27.55 -17.96 2.33
N TYR A 609 -28.47 -17.50 3.19
CA TYR A 609 -28.49 -16.15 3.70
C TYR A 609 -28.22 -16.09 5.19
N VAL A 610 -27.15 -15.40 5.57
CA VAL A 610 -26.80 -15.12 6.96
C VAL A 610 -27.54 -13.88 7.45
N CYS A 611 -28.20 -14.02 8.59
CA CYS A 611 -28.85 -12.97 9.36
C CYS A 611 -28.00 -12.58 10.58
N GLU A 612 -28.26 -11.40 11.16
CA GLU A 612 -27.68 -10.96 12.43
C GLU A 612 -28.76 -10.78 13.50
N LEU A 613 -28.61 -11.43 14.66
CA LEU A 613 -29.47 -11.21 15.82
C LEU A 613 -28.63 -10.68 16.98
N GLN A 614 -29.03 -9.55 17.55
CA GLN A 614 -28.39 -8.96 18.72
C GLN A 614 -29.21 -9.21 19.98
N LEU A 615 -28.61 -9.83 20.99
CA LEU A 615 -29.18 -9.95 22.33
C LEU A 615 -28.57 -8.87 23.22
N ILE A 616 -29.38 -7.95 23.72
CA ILE A 616 -28.92 -6.70 24.33
C ILE A 616 -29.59 -6.54 25.70
N LEU A 617 -28.83 -6.17 26.74
CA LEU A 617 -29.44 -5.81 28.03
C LEU A 617 -30.16 -4.46 27.92
N ARG A 618 -31.29 -4.29 28.60
CA ARG A 618 -32.15 -3.11 28.53
C ARG A 618 -31.36 -1.84 28.82
N GLU A 619 -30.51 -1.86 29.83
CA GLU A 619 -29.69 -0.73 30.26
C GLU A 619 -28.72 -0.30 29.14
N TYR A 620 -28.14 -1.26 28.40
CA TYR A 620 -27.30 -0.95 27.22
C TYR A 620 -28.13 -0.40 26.06
N ALA A 621 -29.33 -0.93 25.83
CA ALA A 621 -30.23 -0.46 24.78
C ALA A 621 -30.75 0.96 25.07
N GLU A 622 -30.94 1.32 26.34
CA GLU A 622 -31.36 2.65 26.76
C GLU A 622 -30.27 3.70 26.64
N LEU A 623 -29.01 3.35 26.90
CA LEU A 623 -27.86 4.22 26.66
C LEU A 623 -27.63 4.51 25.17
N LYS A 624 -28.12 3.64 24.28
CA LYS A 624 -28.02 3.80 22.82
C LYS A 624 -29.02 4.83 22.31
N THR A 625 -28.66 6.10 22.44
CA THR A 625 -29.41 7.24 21.86
C THR A 625 -29.05 7.44 20.39
N ASP A 626 -29.93 8.10 19.62
CA ASP A 626 -29.65 8.43 18.21
C ASP A 626 -28.42 9.34 18.06
N SER A 627 -28.24 10.29 18.99
CA SER A 627 -27.05 11.15 19.03
C SER A 627 -25.78 10.36 19.38
N GLY A 628 -25.85 9.44 20.34
CA GLY A 628 -24.75 8.51 20.67
C GLY A 628 -24.40 7.59 19.50
N HIS A 629 -25.40 7.09 18.77
CA HIS A 629 -25.18 6.31 17.56
C HIS A 629 -24.47 7.11 16.47
N SER A 630 -24.85 8.37 16.26
CA SER A 630 -24.18 9.27 15.31
C SER A 630 -22.71 9.53 15.68
N ARG A 631 -22.42 9.79 16.97
CA ARG A 631 -21.05 9.92 17.48
C ARG A 631 -20.24 8.64 17.29
N TYR A 632 -20.82 7.49 17.61
CA TYR A 632 -20.20 6.18 17.40
C TYR A 632 -19.89 5.93 15.91
N VAL A 633 -20.82 6.24 15.01
CA VAL A 633 -20.60 6.10 13.56
C VAL A 633 -19.45 6.99 13.09
N SER A 634 -19.39 8.23 13.57
CA SER A 634 -18.30 9.17 13.27
C SER A 634 -16.96 8.66 13.78
N TRP A 635 -16.92 8.18 15.02
CA TRP A 635 -15.72 7.60 15.64
C TRP A 635 -15.21 6.36 14.90
N ARG A 636 -16.10 5.41 14.61
CA ARG A 636 -15.77 4.20 13.87
C ARG A 636 -15.28 4.53 12.47
N ASN A 637 -15.93 5.48 11.80
CA ASN A 637 -15.53 5.93 10.48
C ASN A 637 -14.13 6.56 10.49
N ALA A 638 -13.75 7.28 11.54
CA ALA A 638 -12.41 7.83 11.71
C ALA A 638 -11.33 6.76 11.93
N LEU A 639 -11.64 5.68 12.66
CA LEU A 639 -10.68 4.61 12.95
C LEU A 639 -10.49 3.60 11.83
N CYS A 640 -11.45 3.48 10.90
CA CYS A 640 -11.46 2.44 9.86
C CYS A 640 -11.47 1.00 10.41
N THR A 641 -12.01 0.85 11.62
CA THR A 641 -12.28 -0.41 12.30
C THR A 641 -13.68 -0.95 12.02
#